data_AF-A0A0V0QK42-F1
#
_entry.id   AF-A0A0V0QK42-F1
#
_cell.length_a   1.000
_cell.length_b   1.000
_cell.length_c   1.000
_cell.angle_alpha   90.00
_cell.angle_beta   90.00
_cell.angle_gamma   90.00
#
_symmetry.space_group_name_H-M   'P 1'
#
loop_
_entity.id
_entity.type
_entity.pdbx_description
1 polymer ?
#
loop_
_entity_poly.entity_id
_entity_poly.type
_entity_poly.pdbx_seq_one_letter_code
_entity_poly.pdbx_strand_id
1 'polypeptide(L)'
;MVTVGYGEIYPVNSFEQMMSVFFMIVQCGIFAYMINRVGEVLNQMNKITAKKDLILFQANKYMLSKNISNRLRYACQEYLEFYYQQSMDDEQEIEEKMLDILSEPLKKQLLIENYNIILYQSPIFKYNFSDQMNNKLIKIIKKMNIAPDQIVFQNEEIDDNIYFINQGEVEIFISGNTEQNREINQNQNVMRTLKKGQCFGAIEFFTGNTRTYNVRTKSFTSLLKISRQDFLKELQKLNKDEINKFYHIKDQLLQQNYTDIWNSCFCCNNPLHIMKNCPYIVYKPNKGKLFKQLNEYVPVLNRQKYDRYLKYKSNTRSTLNEIQGNYEDFLDEKFEEINNYTISYNISTLGDDQWTSESDSQLSQIEDHQDFHIQNQNQQNQYHSNETQIKNLFKRSFNKKQSIISEKPESTQLIEDQSQQGKIQISEFTSGIHNDKHMKLLAVLILILALSAHNIYAQQNIIDATIEKAKQNIWSRYKDNHWNYPTFLGTMFLSCYYMESQAMGWSLEKTGFDVQRHKTNVLNEQLPNGAWQQVPSENEGNESIDATIMHYWFLKMVGDDINAPHMVKARNFILQNGGIENAQQMTRYKMALYGQYDWADSYYIPLLIFDKDHPLAYFAYSRNIVAQWVYPHITAFGYLRYFRIFNQQGPSLFEIYSNPPKDGKLNLSQRETGAEPEESVVKLVEEMISLRRPKGSIGTYTVSTQLNLFCFKHFIENWPNHKFVPTLKEMIEEGFKFIQMNIFNEISPYTGQLDDGRWWDTLLVQWALLEAGEDEDKLIDSLDKLTTDAWQENGGIAYGWDFEYAPDTDDTSVYIQNIGLLKKPENKARYQKNLEKSKEFMQWAQNNDGGLPAFDHEFQGNWYFKLGMKVLDLEKSAEIFDPSCPDITGHMFEAYAANGIDKSNPYIQKGIQFLEKSYTNFENGYIAWQGRWGINYIYSSGTVLQGLRKVGYNMKNDIIARNVAWLVARQNADGGFGENHLSYNDPVKWNGRGKSTPTQTAWGLMGLIAVHEHYDVKENIERGIEYLLNNFWETNEGFWFDKTVVGSGHRGMVYLQYPAYANSFPLIALGRYREILQKGYSNFDKLDNLQQRIDKILKETKSEL
;
A
#
# COMPACT_ATOMS: atom_id res chain seq x y z
N MET A 1 23.09 -16.11 39.91
CA MET A 1 24.49 -15.93 40.40
C MET A 1 24.61 -15.04 41.64
N VAL A 2 23.53 -14.76 42.39
CA VAL A 2 23.59 -13.92 43.61
C VAL A 2 23.01 -14.64 44.84
N THR A 3 22.72 -15.95 44.76
CA THR A 3 21.89 -16.63 45.78
C THR A 3 22.56 -17.79 46.51
N VAL A 4 23.74 -18.26 46.10
CA VAL A 4 24.48 -19.27 46.87
C VAL A 4 25.23 -18.56 48.00
N GLY A 5 24.71 -18.66 49.22
CA GLY A 5 25.26 -18.03 50.43
C GLY A 5 24.50 -16.79 50.93
N TYR A 6 23.54 -16.27 50.17
CA TYR A 6 22.71 -15.11 50.55
C TYR A 6 21.22 -15.45 50.75
N GLY A 7 20.87 -16.74 50.83
CA GLY A 7 19.53 -17.20 51.20
C GLY A 7 19.36 -17.37 52.72
N GLU A 8 18.13 -17.60 53.18
CA GLU A 8 17.78 -17.80 54.61
C GLU A 8 18.55 -18.94 55.29
N ILE A 9 19.15 -19.86 54.51
CA ILE A 9 20.00 -20.96 54.98
C ILE A 9 21.45 -20.64 54.62
N TYR A 10 22.28 -20.41 55.63
CA TYR A 10 23.71 -20.10 55.49
C TYR A 10 24.58 -21.19 56.15
N PRO A 11 25.79 -21.46 55.61
CA PRO A 11 26.67 -22.48 56.15
C PRO A 11 27.21 -22.09 57.53
N VAL A 12 26.96 -22.93 58.54
CA VAL A 12 27.27 -22.61 59.95
C VAL A 12 28.59 -23.25 60.38
N ASN A 13 28.91 -24.44 59.88
CA ASN A 13 30.17 -25.12 60.20
C ASN A 13 31.23 -24.91 59.11
N SER A 14 32.50 -25.05 59.48
CA SER A 14 33.65 -24.81 58.57
C SER A 14 33.64 -25.73 57.34
N PHE A 15 33.01 -26.91 57.44
CA PHE A 15 32.89 -27.85 56.34
C PHE A 15 31.85 -27.40 55.30
N GLU A 16 30.68 -26.95 55.74
CA GLU A 16 29.63 -26.37 54.88
C GLU A 16 30.12 -25.09 54.20
N GLN A 17 30.90 -24.27 54.90
CA GLN A 17 31.51 -23.06 54.33
C GLN A 17 32.50 -23.43 53.21
N MET A 18 33.36 -24.41 53.44
CA MET A 18 34.31 -24.89 52.43
C MET A 18 33.60 -25.49 51.21
N MET A 19 32.53 -26.26 51.43
CA MET A 19 31.71 -26.81 50.33
C MET A 19 31.00 -25.70 49.53
N SER A 20 30.46 -24.70 50.21
CA SER A 20 29.77 -23.57 49.56
C SER A 20 30.73 -22.76 48.69
N VAL A 21 31.93 -22.47 49.20
CA VAL A 21 33.01 -21.80 48.45
C VAL A 21 33.45 -22.64 47.24
N PHE A 22 33.59 -23.96 47.40
CA PHE A 22 33.93 -24.85 46.29
C PHE A 22 32.87 -24.83 45.18
N PHE A 23 31.59 -24.96 45.52
CA PHE A 23 30.50 -24.91 44.53
C PHE A 23 30.38 -23.53 43.87
N MET A 24 30.64 -22.44 44.59
CA MET A 24 30.69 -21.10 44.00
C MET A 24 31.78 -20.99 42.93
N ILE A 25 32.99 -21.50 43.19
CA ILE A 25 34.09 -21.49 42.22
C ILE A 25 33.73 -22.32 40.98
N VAL A 26 33.16 -23.51 41.18
CA VAL A 26 32.74 -24.39 40.07
C VAL A 26 31.64 -23.73 39.22
N GLN A 27 30.64 -23.11 39.86
CA GLN A 27 29.58 -22.40 39.15
C GLN A 27 30.10 -21.18 38.36
N CYS A 28 31.08 -20.45 38.91
CA CYS A 28 31.77 -19.38 38.18
C CYS A 28 32.44 -19.91 36.91
N GLY A 29 33.11 -21.06 36.99
CA GLY A 29 33.72 -21.71 35.82
C GLY A 29 32.69 -22.14 34.76
N ILE A 30 31.60 -22.78 35.19
CA ILE A 30 30.53 -23.24 34.27
C ILE A 30 29.83 -22.06 33.60
N PHE A 31 29.58 -20.97 34.32
CA PHE A 31 28.96 -19.77 33.76
C PHE A 31 29.86 -19.06 32.76
N ALA A 32 31.15 -18.89 33.07
CA ALA A 32 32.11 -18.31 32.13
C ALA A 32 32.22 -19.15 30.84
N TYR A 33 32.20 -20.47 30.98
CA TYR A 33 32.16 -21.38 29.84
C TYR A 33 30.85 -21.24 29.02
N MET A 34 29.70 -21.14 29.68
CA MET A 34 28.42 -20.92 28.99
C MET A 34 28.40 -19.60 28.22
N ILE A 35 28.85 -18.50 28.81
CA ILE A 35 28.92 -17.20 28.12
C ILE A 35 29.85 -17.27 26.91
N ASN A 36 31.00 -17.95 27.04
CA ASN A 36 31.90 -18.15 25.91
C ASN A 36 31.23 -18.98 24.80
N ARG A 37 30.54 -20.07 25.14
CA ARG A 37 29.81 -20.89 24.16
C ARG A 37 28.68 -20.14 23.48
N VAL A 38 27.91 -19.35 24.21
CA VAL A 38 26.88 -18.48 23.63
C VAL A 38 27.52 -17.45 22.70
N GLY A 39 28.63 -16.83 23.11
CA GLY A 39 29.39 -15.90 22.27
C GLY A 39 29.95 -16.54 20.99
N GLU A 40 30.46 -17.78 21.06
CA GLU A 40 30.93 -18.53 19.90
C GLU A 40 29.79 -18.87 18.94
N VAL A 41 28.64 -19.32 19.46
CA VAL A 41 27.44 -19.60 18.65
C VAL A 41 26.94 -18.32 17.96
N LEU A 42 26.87 -17.20 18.67
CA LEU A 42 26.49 -15.91 18.10
C LEU A 42 27.48 -15.45 17.01
N ASN A 43 28.78 -15.66 17.23
CA ASN A 43 29.82 -15.32 16.25
C ASN A 43 29.77 -16.25 15.03
N GLN A 44 29.41 -17.52 15.21
CA GLN A 44 29.17 -18.45 14.10
C GLN A 44 27.94 -18.06 13.27
N MET A 45 26.85 -17.66 13.92
CA MET A 45 25.64 -17.17 13.23
C MET A 45 25.93 -15.90 12.42
N ASN A 46 26.72 -14.96 12.95
CA ASN A 46 27.01 -13.69 12.28
C ASN A 46 28.09 -13.77 11.18
N LYS A 47 28.99 -14.77 11.23
CA LYS A 47 30.07 -14.93 10.24
C LYS A 47 29.58 -15.18 8.81
N ILE A 48 28.43 -15.84 8.66
CA ILE A 48 27.91 -16.24 7.35
C ILE A 48 27.34 -15.02 6.62
N THR A 49 26.53 -14.21 7.30
CA THR A 49 26.01 -12.93 6.76
C THR A 49 27.15 -11.97 6.44
N ALA A 50 28.14 -11.83 7.34
CA ALA A 50 29.29 -10.96 7.11
C ALA A 50 30.16 -11.39 5.91
N LYS A 51 30.27 -12.70 5.63
CA LYS A 51 31.01 -13.24 4.48
C LYS A 51 30.27 -12.99 3.17
N LYS A 52 28.93 -13.12 3.17
CA LYS A 52 28.07 -12.75 2.02
C LYS A 52 28.26 -11.27 1.65
N ASP A 53 28.13 -10.39 2.63
CA ASP A 53 28.23 -8.94 2.41
C ASP A 53 29.62 -8.54 1.90
N LEU A 54 30.68 -9.17 2.42
CA LEU A 54 32.05 -8.94 1.97
C LEU A 54 32.28 -9.34 0.50
N ILE A 55 31.72 -10.48 0.06
CA ILE A 55 31.89 -10.97 -1.32
C ILE A 55 31.06 -10.13 -2.31
N LEU A 56 29.83 -9.76 -1.95
CA LEU A 56 29.00 -8.85 -2.74
C LEU A 56 29.68 -7.48 -2.91
N PHE A 57 30.29 -6.97 -1.85
CA PHE A 57 31.08 -5.75 -1.89
C PHE A 57 32.30 -5.86 -2.82
N GLN A 58 33.06 -6.96 -2.74
CA GLN A 58 34.22 -7.21 -3.62
C GLN A 58 33.82 -7.35 -5.09
N ALA A 59 32.72 -8.07 -5.38
CA ALA A 59 32.21 -8.24 -6.73
C ALA A 59 31.75 -6.90 -7.33
N ASN A 60 31.02 -6.09 -6.56
CA ASN A 60 30.58 -4.76 -7.00
C ASN A 60 31.78 -3.84 -7.28
N LYS A 61 32.76 -3.82 -6.37
CA LYS A 61 34.02 -3.06 -6.57
C LYS A 61 34.77 -3.50 -7.83
N TYR A 62 34.82 -4.80 -8.12
CA TYR A 62 35.41 -5.33 -9.34
C TYR A 62 34.66 -4.88 -10.60
N MET A 63 33.32 -5.01 -10.61
CA MET A 63 32.48 -4.61 -11.75
C MET A 63 32.53 -3.10 -12.03
N LEU A 64 32.61 -2.28 -10.98
CA LEU A 64 32.86 -0.84 -11.07
C LEU A 64 34.23 -0.54 -11.71
N SER A 65 35.28 -1.24 -11.29
CA SER A 65 36.63 -1.05 -11.85
C SER A 65 36.76 -1.44 -13.33
N LYS A 66 35.81 -2.21 -13.86
CA LYS A 66 35.77 -2.67 -15.25
C LYS A 66 34.72 -1.97 -16.12
N ASN A 67 34.06 -0.92 -15.61
CA ASN A 67 33.02 -0.16 -16.33
C ASN A 67 31.87 -1.05 -16.86
N ILE A 68 31.50 -2.09 -16.13
CA ILE A 68 30.36 -2.94 -16.49
C ILE A 68 29.06 -2.14 -16.40
N SER A 69 28.17 -2.27 -17.38
CA SER A 69 26.91 -1.52 -17.45
C SER A 69 26.04 -1.76 -16.21
N ASN A 70 25.30 -0.73 -15.78
CA ASN A 70 24.48 -0.80 -14.56
C ASN A 70 23.48 -1.96 -14.63
N ARG A 71 22.85 -2.18 -15.79
CA ARG A 71 21.91 -3.30 -15.99
C ARG A 71 22.55 -4.67 -15.74
N LEU A 72 23.76 -4.91 -16.26
CA LEU A 72 24.46 -6.18 -16.06
C LEU A 72 24.97 -6.32 -14.62
N ARG A 73 25.39 -5.21 -14.00
CA ARG A 73 25.82 -5.18 -12.61
C ARG A 73 24.69 -5.55 -11.65
N TYR A 74 23.50 -4.98 -11.85
CA TYR A 74 22.30 -5.33 -11.08
C TYR A 74 21.93 -6.79 -11.28
N ALA A 75 21.90 -7.29 -12.52
CA ALA A 75 21.63 -8.70 -12.79
C ALA A 75 22.65 -9.64 -12.12
N CYS A 76 23.94 -9.26 -12.08
CA CYS A 76 24.97 -10.02 -11.36
C CYS A 76 24.79 -9.96 -9.84
N GLN A 77 24.38 -8.82 -9.28
CA GLN A 77 24.15 -8.66 -7.85
C GLN A 77 22.93 -9.44 -7.38
N GLU A 78 21.81 -9.33 -8.08
CA GLU A 78 20.59 -10.07 -7.82
C GLU A 78 20.84 -11.59 -7.89
N TYR A 79 21.60 -12.04 -8.88
CA TYR A 79 22.03 -13.43 -8.99
C TYR A 79 22.94 -13.88 -7.82
N LEU A 80 23.92 -13.07 -7.42
CA LEU A 80 24.82 -13.41 -6.31
C LEU A 80 24.09 -13.41 -4.96
N GLU A 81 23.20 -12.46 -4.72
CA GLU A 81 22.37 -12.40 -3.52
C GLU A 81 21.47 -13.63 -3.43
N PHE A 82 20.82 -14.00 -4.53
CA PHE A 82 20.02 -15.20 -4.60
C PHE A 82 20.86 -16.48 -4.46
N TYR A 83 22.05 -16.56 -5.09
CA TYR A 83 22.96 -17.71 -4.97
C TYR A 83 23.35 -17.96 -3.52
N TYR A 84 23.69 -16.91 -2.77
CA TYR A 84 24.00 -17.04 -1.34
C TYR A 84 22.76 -17.33 -0.49
N GLN A 85 21.57 -16.90 -0.92
CA GLN A 85 20.31 -17.17 -0.23
C GLN A 85 19.85 -18.62 -0.43
N GLN A 86 20.12 -19.25 -1.58
CA GLN A 86 19.93 -20.69 -1.77
C GLN A 86 21.07 -21.55 -1.24
N SER A 87 22.30 -21.05 -1.20
CA SER A 87 23.39 -21.73 -0.50
C SER A 87 23.23 -21.69 1.03
N MET A 88 22.22 -20.99 1.55
CA MET A 88 21.83 -21.05 2.97
C MET A 88 21.03 -22.31 3.32
N ASP A 89 20.54 -23.06 2.31
CA ASP A 89 20.16 -24.45 2.52
C ASP A 89 21.44 -25.28 2.52
N ASP A 90 21.93 -25.60 3.71
CA ASP A 90 23.01 -26.55 3.97
C ASP A 90 22.83 -27.91 3.23
N GLU A 91 21.70 -28.18 2.57
CA GLU A 91 21.36 -29.43 1.90
C GLU A 91 22.41 -29.93 0.90
N GLN A 92 23.05 -29.10 0.07
CA GLN A 92 24.03 -29.63 -0.91
C GLN A 92 25.37 -30.01 -0.26
N GLU A 93 25.85 -29.21 0.69
CA GLU A 93 27.11 -29.50 1.40
C GLU A 93 26.91 -30.59 2.46
N ILE A 94 25.72 -30.68 3.06
CA ILE A 94 25.28 -31.79 3.91
C ILE A 94 25.08 -33.06 3.08
N GLU A 95 24.43 -33.01 1.91
CA GLU A 95 24.21 -34.21 1.08
C GLU A 95 25.55 -34.80 0.63
N GLU A 96 26.51 -34.00 0.16
CA GLU A 96 27.85 -34.49 -0.20
C GLU A 96 28.64 -35.02 1.01
N LYS A 97 28.67 -34.29 2.14
CA LYS A 97 29.35 -34.75 3.36
C LYS A 97 28.68 -35.98 3.98
N MET A 98 27.35 -36.06 3.96
CA MET A 98 26.57 -37.19 4.46
C MET A 98 26.80 -38.42 3.57
N LEU A 99 26.78 -38.27 2.25
CA LEU A 99 27.07 -39.34 1.30
C LEU A 99 28.50 -39.88 1.45
N ASP A 100 29.47 -39.08 1.92
CA ASP A 100 30.84 -39.52 2.21
C ASP A 100 30.99 -40.21 3.58
N ILE A 101 30.11 -39.92 4.54
CA ILE A 101 30.07 -40.57 5.86
C ILE A 101 29.29 -41.90 5.82
N LEU A 102 28.30 -42.01 4.92
CA LEU A 102 27.47 -43.19 4.79
C LEU A 102 28.23 -44.38 4.16
N SER A 103 28.05 -45.58 4.74
CA SER A 103 28.55 -46.81 4.12
C SER A 103 27.97 -47.01 2.72
N GLU A 104 28.74 -47.59 1.79
CA GLU A 104 28.33 -47.84 0.41
C GLU A 104 26.92 -48.46 0.23
N PRO A 105 26.47 -49.43 1.07
CA PRO A 105 25.11 -49.95 0.99
C PRO A 105 24.02 -48.91 1.29
N LEU A 106 24.23 -48.08 2.33
CA LEU A 106 23.31 -47.01 2.76
C LEU A 106 23.30 -45.84 1.78
N LYS A 107 24.49 -45.45 1.29
CA LYS A 107 24.66 -44.46 0.22
C LYS A 107 23.85 -44.85 -1.02
N LYS A 108 23.95 -46.12 -1.42
CA LYS A 108 23.18 -46.67 -2.54
C LYS A 108 21.67 -46.64 -2.27
N GLN A 109 21.22 -46.96 -1.06
CA GLN A 109 19.79 -46.96 -0.71
C GLN A 109 19.19 -45.56 -0.65
N LEU A 110 19.91 -44.58 -0.11
CA LEU A 110 19.50 -43.17 -0.06
C LEU A 110 19.37 -42.56 -1.46
N LEU A 111 20.37 -42.80 -2.33
CA LEU A 111 20.31 -42.35 -3.73
C LEU A 111 19.17 -43.03 -4.49
N ILE A 112 18.91 -44.31 -4.17
CA ILE A 112 17.75 -45.02 -4.71
C ILE A 112 16.46 -44.35 -4.26
N GLU A 113 16.26 -44.03 -2.98
CA GLU A 113 15.03 -43.37 -2.51
C GLU A 113 14.86 -41.94 -3.04
N ASN A 114 15.93 -41.13 -3.04
CA ASN A 114 15.89 -39.74 -3.47
C ASN A 114 15.51 -39.61 -4.97
N TYR A 115 16.13 -40.43 -5.83
CA TYR A 115 15.88 -40.41 -7.27
C TYR A 115 14.81 -41.40 -7.75
N ASN A 116 14.36 -42.33 -6.89
CA ASN A 116 13.30 -43.29 -7.20
C ASN A 116 12.01 -42.57 -7.60
N ILE A 117 11.64 -41.55 -6.84
CA ILE A 117 10.34 -40.89 -7.00
C ILE A 117 10.24 -40.30 -8.41
N ILE A 118 11.31 -39.74 -8.96
CA ILE A 118 11.28 -39.07 -10.27
C ILE A 118 11.48 -40.06 -11.42
N LEU A 119 12.39 -41.03 -11.29
CA LEU A 119 12.63 -42.05 -12.33
C LEU A 119 11.47 -43.04 -12.47
N TYR A 120 10.87 -43.50 -11.36
CA TYR A 120 9.74 -44.44 -11.39
C TYR A 120 8.38 -43.75 -11.61
N GLN A 121 8.28 -42.42 -11.48
CA GLN A 121 7.10 -41.69 -11.97
C GLN A 121 7.15 -41.44 -13.47
N SER A 122 8.34 -41.46 -14.10
CA SER A 122 8.46 -41.33 -15.54
C SER A 122 7.99 -42.61 -16.26
N PRO A 123 6.94 -42.52 -17.10
CA PRO A 123 6.45 -43.69 -17.84
C PRO A 123 7.52 -44.29 -18.77
N ILE A 124 8.41 -43.43 -19.30
CA ILE A 124 9.45 -43.79 -20.28
C ILE A 124 10.39 -44.86 -19.72
N PHE A 125 10.85 -44.72 -18.48
CA PHE A 125 11.84 -45.63 -17.90
C PHE A 125 11.22 -46.78 -17.14
N LYS A 126 10.09 -46.54 -16.45
CA LYS A 126 9.37 -47.57 -15.69
C LYS A 126 8.86 -48.73 -16.55
N TYR A 127 8.29 -48.43 -17.73
CA TYR A 127 7.62 -49.45 -18.53
C TYR A 127 8.51 -50.05 -19.62
N ASN A 128 9.58 -49.37 -20.03
CA ASN A 128 10.45 -49.85 -21.10
C ASN A 128 11.69 -50.59 -20.58
N PHE A 129 12.31 -50.15 -19.48
CA PHE A 129 13.60 -50.67 -19.02
C PHE A 129 13.47 -51.44 -17.70
N SER A 130 14.29 -52.48 -17.50
CA SER A 130 14.27 -53.25 -16.24
C SER A 130 14.76 -52.45 -15.04
N ASP A 131 14.40 -52.90 -13.84
CA ASP A 131 14.91 -52.36 -12.58
C ASP A 131 16.45 -52.40 -12.48
N GLN A 132 17.10 -53.35 -13.16
CA GLN A 132 18.56 -53.42 -13.22
C GLN A 132 19.16 -52.24 -14.01
N MET A 133 18.51 -51.82 -15.10
CA MET A 133 18.88 -50.65 -15.88
C MET A 133 18.56 -49.36 -15.10
N ASN A 134 17.38 -49.28 -14.49
CA ASN A 134 16.96 -48.11 -13.72
C ASN A 134 17.90 -47.83 -12.52
N ASN A 135 18.38 -48.87 -11.85
CA ASN A 135 19.39 -48.72 -10.78
C ASN A 135 20.76 -48.23 -11.28
N LYS A 136 21.12 -48.52 -12.53
CA LYS A 136 22.34 -47.97 -13.15
C LYS A 136 22.16 -46.52 -13.59
N LEU A 137 20.95 -46.15 -14.00
CA LEU A 137 20.60 -44.78 -14.39
C LEU A 137 20.82 -43.78 -13.26
N ILE A 138 20.48 -44.18 -12.02
CA ILE A 138 20.67 -43.37 -10.82
C ILE A 138 22.12 -42.90 -10.65
N LYS A 139 23.09 -43.71 -11.09
CA LYS A 139 24.53 -43.39 -10.97
C LYS A 139 25.04 -42.40 -12.01
N ILE A 140 24.29 -42.18 -13.10
CA ILE A 140 24.70 -41.29 -14.19
C ILE A 140 23.87 -40.00 -14.24
N ILE A 141 22.87 -39.85 -13.35
CA ILE A 141 22.10 -38.61 -13.20
C ILE A 141 23.02 -37.50 -12.68
N LYS A 142 22.95 -36.34 -13.33
CA LYS A 142 23.61 -35.11 -12.88
C LYS A 142 22.55 -34.07 -12.52
N LYS A 143 22.61 -33.51 -11.30
CA LYS A 143 21.77 -32.39 -10.87
C LYS A 143 22.30 -31.10 -11.49
N MET A 144 21.41 -30.27 -12.01
CA MET A 144 21.69 -28.95 -12.58
C MET A 144 20.72 -27.93 -12.01
N ASN A 145 21.23 -26.85 -11.43
CA ASN A 145 20.41 -25.74 -10.96
C ASN A 145 20.55 -24.57 -11.95
N ILE A 146 19.43 -24.07 -12.44
CA ILE A 146 19.40 -23.03 -13.47
C ILE A 146 18.55 -21.86 -12.95
N ALA A 147 19.07 -20.63 -13.11
CA ALA A 147 18.39 -19.40 -12.72
C ALA A 147 17.17 -19.09 -13.63
N PRO A 148 16.21 -18.23 -13.22
CA PRO A 148 15.06 -17.82 -14.02
C PRO A 148 15.49 -17.18 -15.35
N ASP A 149 14.63 -17.29 -16.36
CA ASP A 149 14.80 -16.74 -17.71
C ASP A 149 16.06 -17.20 -18.46
N GLN A 150 16.74 -18.24 -17.97
CA GLN A 150 17.87 -18.87 -18.64
C GLN A 150 17.38 -19.94 -19.63
N ILE A 151 17.99 -19.97 -20.81
CA ILE A 151 17.66 -20.95 -21.84
C ILE A 151 18.39 -22.26 -21.52
N VAL A 152 17.63 -23.36 -21.45
CA VAL A 152 18.16 -24.71 -21.21
C VAL A 152 18.76 -25.28 -22.51
N PHE A 153 18.05 -25.12 -23.62
CA PHE A 153 18.53 -25.37 -24.98
C PHE A 153 17.68 -24.60 -26.00
N GLN A 154 18.23 -24.37 -27.18
CA GLN A 154 17.60 -23.70 -28.31
C GLN A 154 17.19 -24.66 -29.43
N ASN A 155 16.25 -24.23 -30.26
CA ASN A 155 15.85 -24.94 -31.48
C ASN A 155 17.07 -25.12 -32.40
N GLU A 156 17.16 -26.29 -33.04
CA GLU A 156 18.29 -26.70 -33.90
C GLU A 156 19.63 -26.94 -33.17
N GLU A 157 19.67 -26.78 -31.84
CA GLU A 157 20.84 -27.12 -31.05
C GLU A 157 21.06 -28.65 -30.99
N ILE A 158 22.33 -29.05 -31.02
CA ILE A 158 22.75 -30.46 -30.87
C ILE A 158 22.88 -30.75 -29.37
N ASP A 159 21.73 -30.96 -28.73
CA ASP A 159 21.63 -31.42 -27.34
C ASP A 159 20.83 -32.72 -27.30
N ASP A 160 21.49 -33.85 -27.02
CA ASP A 160 20.90 -35.18 -27.01
C ASP A 160 20.55 -35.68 -25.59
N ASN A 161 20.53 -34.77 -24.61
CA ASN A 161 20.28 -35.10 -23.22
C ASN A 161 18.77 -35.18 -22.90
N ILE A 162 18.39 -35.88 -21.82
CA ILE A 162 17.01 -35.85 -21.29
C ILE A 162 17.01 -35.18 -19.92
N TYR A 163 15.99 -34.35 -19.66
CA TYR A 163 15.87 -33.55 -18.44
C TYR A 163 14.58 -33.87 -17.68
N PHE A 164 14.68 -33.96 -16.36
CA PHE A 164 13.56 -34.10 -15.44
C PHE A 164 13.50 -32.92 -14.48
N ILE A 165 12.30 -32.41 -14.22
CA ILE A 165 12.10 -31.27 -13.33
C ILE A 165 11.98 -31.77 -11.89
N ASN A 166 13.02 -31.57 -11.09
CA ASN A 166 13.04 -31.90 -9.67
C ASN A 166 12.30 -30.84 -8.84
N GLN A 167 12.53 -29.56 -9.16
CA GLN A 167 11.90 -28.41 -8.52
C GLN A 167 11.88 -27.22 -9.50
N GLY A 168 10.87 -26.36 -9.43
CA GLY A 168 10.72 -25.19 -10.33
C GLY A 168 9.83 -25.44 -11.56
N GLU A 169 9.81 -24.48 -12.48
CA GLU A 169 8.97 -24.47 -13.68
C GLU A 169 9.78 -24.06 -14.92
N VAL A 170 9.55 -24.72 -16.06
CA VAL A 170 10.16 -24.37 -17.35
C VAL A 170 9.10 -24.07 -18.40
N GLU A 171 9.37 -23.14 -19.30
CA GLU A 171 8.51 -22.75 -20.41
C GLU A 171 9.09 -23.20 -21.76
N ILE A 172 8.24 -23.81 -22.58
CA ILE A 172 8.53 -24.17 -23.97
C ILE A 172 8.00 -23.07 -24.88
N PHE A 173 8.85 -22.55 -25.77
CA PHE A 173 8.49 -21.50 -26.72
C PHE A 173 9.14 -21.71 -28.09
N ILE A 174 8.55 -21.13 -29.13
CA ILE A 174 9.08 -21.13 -30.50
C ILE A 174 9.39 -19.69 -30.91
N SER A 175 10.61 -19.45 -31.39
CA SER A 175 10.98 -18.17 -32.00
C SER A 175 10.46 -18.14 -33.44
N GLY A 176 9.62 -17.16 -33.77
CA GLY A 176 9.17 -16.93 -35.15
C GLY A 176 10.32 -16.39 -36.00
N ASN A 177 10.62 -17.05 -37.12
CA ASN A 177 11.56 -16.56 -38.12
C ASN A 177 10.92 -15.45 -38.96
N THR A 178 11.00 -14.20 -38.49
CA THR A 178 10.90 -13.02 -39.34
C THR A 178 11.95 -11.99 -38.92
N GLU A 179 12.97 -11.81 -39.75
CA GLU A 179 14.08 -10.85 -39.56
C GLU A 179 13.66 -9.36 -39.55
N GLN A 180 12.36 -9.05 -39.50
CA GLN A 180 11.85 -7.67 -39.51
C GLN A 180 11.31 -7.15 -38.16
N ASN A 181 11.27 -7.96 -37.09
CA ASN A 181 10.77 -7.51 -35.78
C ASN A 181 11.83 -7.60 -34.68
N ARG A 182 12.88 -6.76 -34.78
CA ARG A 182 13.89 -6.61 -33.71
C ARG A 182 13.59 -5.52 -32.67
N GLU A 183 12.54 -4.73 -32.82
CA GLU A 183 12.19 -3.69 -31.81
C GLU A 183 10.79 -3.78 -31.20
N ILE A 184 9.97 -4.78 -31.57
CA ILE A 184 8.71 -5.07 -30.87
C ILE A 184 8.57 -6.59 -30.74
N ASN A 185 8.92 -7.16 -29.59
CA ASN A 185 8.56 -8.54 -29.23
C ASN A 185 8.64 -8.75 -27.71
N GLN A 186 7.65 -8.20 -26.98
CA GLN A 186 7.32 -8.66 -25.61
C GLN A 186 6.38 -9.89 -25.62
N ASN A 187 5.86 -10.31 -26.79
CA ASN A 187 5.03 -11.51 -26.92
C ASN A 187 5.81 -12.64 -27.60
N GLN A 188 6.78 -13.22 -26.88
CA GLN A 188 7.22 -14.58 -27.21
C GLN A 188 6.06 -15.52 -26.88
N ASN A 189 5.51 -16.21 -27.90
CA ASN A 189 4.39 -17.13 -27.70
C ASN A 189 4.83 -18.34 -26.85
N VAL A 190 4.62 -18.23 -25.54
CA VAL A 190 4.80 -19.32 -24.58
C VAL A 190 3.75 -20.39 -24.89
N MET A 191 4.20 -21.57 -25.30
CA MET A 191 3.30 -22.63 -25.76
C MET A 191 2.81 -23.48 -24.59
N ARG A 192 3.70 -23.77 -23.63
CA ARG A 192 3.39 -24.59 -22.45
C ARG A 192 4.41 -24.40 -21.34
N THR A 193 3.94 -24.42 -20.09
CA THR A 193 4.78 -24.50 -18.89
C THR A 193 4.79 -25.93 -18.35
N LEU A 194 5.96 -26.49 -18.11
CA LEU A 194 6.16 -27.79 -17.46
C LEU A 194 6.53 -27.60 -15.98
N LYS A 195 6.00 -28.47 -15.12
CA LYS A 195 6.14 -28.41 -13.65
C LYS A 195 6.88 -29.65 -13.10
N LYS A 196 7.17 -29.62 -11.80
CA LYS A 196 7.80 -30.73 -11.05
C LYS A 196 7.23 -32.11 -11.42
N GLY A 197 8.12 -33.08 -11.65
CA GLY A 197 7.78 -34.46 -12.02
C GLY A 197 7.62 -34.70 -13.53
N GLN A 198 7.58 -33.65 -14.36
CA GLN A 198 7.54 -33.79 -15.81
C GLN A 198 8.96 -33.82 -16.42
N CYS A 199 9.07 -34.40 -17.62
CA CYS A 199 10.34 -34.52 -18.36
C CYS A 199 10.24 -33.94 -19.76
N PHE A 200 11.37 -33.54 -20.33
CA PHE A 200 11.46 -33.01 -21.69
C PHE A 200 12.76 -33.43 -22.38
N GLY A 201 12.74 -33.43 -23.72
CA GLY A 201 13.88 -33.81 -24.55
C GLY A 201 14.03 -35.30 -24.85
N ALA A 202 12.97 -36.10 -24.61
CA ALA A 202 13.00 -37.56 -24.79
C ALA A 202 13.16 -38.01 -26.25
N ILE A 203 12.56 -37.30 -27.22
CA ILE A 203 12.59 -37.69 -28.63
C ILE A 203 14.02 -37.61 -29.15
N GLU A 204 14.70 -36.48 -28.91
CA GLU A 204 16.07 -36.27 -29.34
C GLU A 204 17.05 -37.19 -28.60
N PHE A 205 16.78 -37.53 -27.34
CA PHE A 205 17.56 -38.50 -26.58
C PHE A 205 17.60 -39.91 -27.23
N PHE A 206 16.47 -40.43 -27.72
CA PHE A 206 16.46 -41.74 -28.39
C PHE A 206 16.93 -41.67 -29.86
N THR A 207 16.51 -40.63 -30.58
CA THR A 207 16.75 -40.51 -32.03
C THR A 207 18.14 -39.97 -32.38
N GLY A 208 18.70 -39.08 -31.54
CA GLY A 208 19.93 -38.33 -31.83
C GLY A 208 19.73 -37.15 -32.78
N ASN A 209 18.48 -36.72 -33.01
CA ASN A 209 18.16 -35.58 -33.86
C ASN A 209 18.35 -34.24 -33.11
N THR A 210 18.40 -33.13 -33.85
CA THR A 210 18.47 -31.77 -33.29
C THR A 210 17.18 -31.39 -32.57
N ARG A 211 17.28 -30.48 -31.59
CA ARG A 211 16.12 -29.94 -30.85
C ARG A 211 15.12 -29.28 -31.79
N THR A 212 13.83 -29.40 -31.45
CA THR A 212 12.71 -28.92 -32.28
C THR A 212 11.96 -27.72 -31.68
N TYR A 213 12.34 -27.28 -30.47
CA TYR A 213 11.73 -26.18 -29.71
C TYR A 213 12.73 -25.58 -28.73
N ASN A 214 12.45 -24.38 -28.21
CA ASN A 214 13.28 -23.74 -27.17
C ASN A 214 12.69 -24.01 -25.78
N VAL A 215 13.55 -24.08 -24.77
CA VAL A 215 13.15 -24.19 -23.36
C VAL A 215 13.87 -23.13 -22.55
N ARG A 216 13.12 -22.37 -21.73
CA ARG A 216 13.68 -21.49 -20.70
C ARG A 216 13.09 -21.79 -19.33
N THR A 217 13.83 -21.50 -18.28
CA THR A 217 13.33 -21.54 -16.90
C THR A 217 12.43 -20.34 -16.62
N LYS A 218 11.34 -20.54 -15.87
CA LYS A 218 10.45 -19.46 -15.41
C LYS A 218 10.78 -19.02 -13.98
N SER A 219 11.20 -19.99 -13.18
CA SER A 219 11.69 -19.81 -11.81
C SER A 219 13.01 -20.55 -11.65
N PHE A 220 13.70 -20.38 -10.52
CA PHE A 220 14.89 -21.17 -10.22
C PHE A 220 14.51 -22.65 -10.26
N THR A 221 15.10 -23.37 -11.22
CA THR A 221 14.69 -24.72 -11.57
C THR A 221 15.84 -25.67 -11.33
N SER A 222 15.59 -26.70 -10.52
CA SER A 222 16.49 -27.85 -10.37
C SER A 222 16.07 -28.93 -11.37
N LEU A 223 16.99 -29.27 -12.27
CA LEU A 223 16.85 -30.28 -13.30
C LEU A 223 17.75 -31.48 -13.01
N LEU A 224 17.26 -32.69 -13.26
CA LEU A 224 18.07 -33.90 -13.32
C LEU A 224 18.34 -34.22 -14.79
N LYS A 225 19.62 -34.26 -15.16
CA LYS A 225 20.10 -34.49 -16.53
C LYS A 225 20.67 -35.90 -16.65
N ILE A 226 20.26 -36.62 -17.71
CA ILE A 226 20.90 -37.86 -18.15
C ILE A 226 21.44 -37.65 -19.56
N SER A 227 22.73 -37.95 -19.75
CA SER A 227 23.35 -37.89 -21.07
C SER A 227 23.15 -39.17 -21.85
N ARG A 228 22.80 -39.04 -23.13
CA ARG A 228 22.64 -40.15 -24.06
C ARG A 228 23.91 -40.99 -24.18
N GLN A 229 25.08 -40.36 -24.19
CA GLN A 229 26.34 -41.09 -24.27
C GLN A 229 26.57 -41.99 -23.05
N ASP A 230 26.31 -41.46 -21.85
CA ASP A 230 26.47 -42.21 -20.61
C ASP A 230 25.38 -43.30 -20.47
N PHE A 231 24.17 -43.01 -20.93
CA PHE A 231 23.09 -43.99 -21.05
C PHE A 231 23.48 -45.17 -21.94
N LEU A 232 23.98 -44.90 -23.16
CA LEU A 232 24.37 -45.94 -24.11
C LEU A 232 25.55 -46.78 -23.60
N LYS A 233 26.50 -46.17 -22.88
CA LYS A 233 27.61 -46.90 -22.24
C LYS A 233 27.12 -47.89 -21.19
N GLU A 234 26.12 -47.51 -20.37
CA GLU A 234 25.55 -48.44 -19.40
C GLU A 234 24.65 -49.50 -20.04
N LEU A 235 23.93 -49.13 -21.11
CA LEU A 235 23.10 -50.05 -21.90
C LEU A 235 23.94 -51.16 -22.56
N GLN A 236 25.11 -50.82 -23.10
CA GLN A 236 26.04 -51.77 -23.73
C GLN A 236 26.61 -52.82 -22.74
N LYS A 237 26.59 -52.52 -21.44
CA LYS A 237 27.04 -53.44 -20.38
C LYS A 237 25.95 -54.42 -19.93
N LEU A 238 24.75 -54.35 -20.50
CA LEU A 238 23.58 -55.16 -20.13
C LEU A 238 23.20 -56.15 -21.23
N ASN A 239 22.19 -56.98 -20.94
CA ASN A 239 21.72 -58.04 -21.81
C ASN A 239 21.20 -57.50 -23.17
N LYS A 240 21.25 -58.33 -24.22
CA LYS A 240 20.81 -57.99 -25.58
C LYS A 240 19.37 -57.48 -25.65
N ASP A 241 18.50 -57.91 -24.73
CA ASP A 241 17.09 -57.49 -24.70
C ASP A 241 16.91 -56.00 -24.39
N GLU A 242 17.68 -55.43 -23.47
CA GLU A 242 17.62 -53.99 -23.15
C GLU A 242 18.08 -53.13 -24.34
N ILE A 243 19.11 -53.61 -25.05
CA ILE A 243 19.62 -53.00 -26.27
C ILE A 243 18.54 -53.05 -27.37
N ASN A 244 17.87 -54.18 -27.53
CA ASN A 244 16.78 -54.33 -28.51
C ASN A 244 15.60 -53.40 -28.21
N LYS A 245 15.23 -53.21 -26.94
CA LYS A 245 14.16 -52.27 -26.56
C LYS A 245 14.52 -50.82 -26.87
N PHE A 246 15.77 -50.41 -26.64
CA PHE A 246 16.22 -49.07 -27.03
C PHE A 246 16.11 -48.87 -28.55
N TYR A 247 16.59 -49.82 -29.35
CA TYR A 247 16.49 -49.73 -30.81
C TYR A 247 15.03 -49.81 -31.30
N HIS A 248 14.18 -50.59 -30.63
CA HIS A 248 12.76 -50.63 -30.90
C HIS A 248 12.10 -49.26 -30.73
N ILE A 249 12.32 -48.61 -29.58
CA ILE A 249 11.80 -47.25 -29.31
C ILE A 249 12.34 -46.26 -30.34
N LYS A 250 13.64 -46.35 -30.66
CA LYS A 250 14.26 -45.50 -31.69
C LYS A 250 13.58 -45.68 -33.05
N ASP A 251 13.36 -46.92 -33.49
CA ASP A 251 12.76 -47.23 -34.78
C ASP A 251 11.28 -46.81 -34.83
N GLN A 252 10.53 -46.99 -33.74
CA GLN A 252 9.15 -46.50 -33.61
C GLN A 252 9.08 -44.98 -33.74
N LEU A 253 9.97 -44.26 -33.07
CA LEU A 253 10.04 -42.80 -33.15
C LEU A 253 10.41 -42.30 -34.56
N LEU A 254 11.32 -42.99 -35.26
CA LEU A 254 11.65 -42.70 -36.66
C LEU A 254 10.45 -42.95 -37.61
N GLN A 255 9.59 -43.90 -37.28
CA GLN A 255 8.33 -44.19 -37.99
C GLN A 255 7.17 -43.27 -37.56
N GLN A 256 7.44 -42.24 -36.76
CA GLN A 256 6.44 -41.30 -36.21
C GLN A 256 5.41 -41.95 -35.29
N ASN A 257 5.76 -43.06 -34.62
CA ASN A 257 4.97 -43.63 -33.55
C ASN A 257 5.56 -43.22 -32.19
N TYR A 258 4.76 -42.54 -31.37
CA TYR A 258 5.19 -41.92 -30.11
C TYR A 258 4.61 -42.62 -28.86
N THR A 259 3.92 -43.75 -29.04
CA THR A 259 3.23 -44.47 -27.94
C THR A 259 4.16 -44.88 -26.82
N ASP A 260 5.37 -45.33 -27.17
CA ASP A 260 6.29 -45.98 -26.23
C ASP A 260 7.07 -44.99 -25.35
N ILE A 261 6.95 -43.68 -25.63
CA ILE A 261 7.54 -42.62 -24.79
C ILE A 261 6.48 -41.82 -24.02
N TRP A 262 5.19 -42.23 -24.07
CA TRP A 262 4.05 -41.55 -23.43
C TRP A 262 4.04 -40.03 -23.66
N ASN A 263 4.48 -39.59 -24.83
CA ASN A 263 4.63 -38.18 -25.14
C ASN A 263 3.40 -37.69 -25.91
N SER A 264 2.64 -36.77 -25.31
CA SER A 264 1.48 -36.14 -25.96
C SER A 264 1.88 -34.85 -26.67
N CYS A 265 1.18 -34.51 -27.76
CA CYS A 265 1.39 -33.25 -28.44
C CYS A 265 1.27 -32.08 -27.44
N PHE A 266 2.31 -31.23 -27.33
CA PHE A 266 2.30 -30.10 -26.40
C PHE A 266 1.19 -29.07 -26.68
N CYS A 267 0.59 -29.08 -27.87
CA CYS A 267 -0.48 -28.17 -28.28
C CYS A 267 -1.89 -28.76 -28.05
N CYS A 268 -2.17 -29.98 -28.50
CA CYS A 268 -3.53 -30.55 -28.45
C CYS A 268 -3.67 -31.76 -27.51
N ASN A 269 -2.59 -32.14 -26.81
CA ASN A 269 -2.52 -33.25 -25.87
C ASN A 269 -2.84 -34.64 -26.47
N ASN A 270 -2.80 -34.79 -27.80
CA ASN A 270 -3.00 -36.07 -28.49
C ASN A 270 -1.68 -36.88 -28.56
N PRO A 271 -1.66 -38.18 -28.20
CA PRO A 271 -0.45 -39.01 -28.20
C PRO A 271 0.02 -39.48 -29.59
N LEU A 272 -0.77 -39.26 -30.65
CA LEU A 272 -0.48 -39.81 -31.99
C LEU A 272 0.48 -38.96 -32.84
N HIS A 273 0.81 -37.75 -32.41
CA HIS A 273 1.71 -36.87 -33.17
C HIS A 273 2.46 -35.90 -32.27
N ILE A 274 3.62 -35.45 -32.76
CA ILE A 274 4.40 -34.38 -32.14
C ILE A 274 3.95 -33.00 -32.64
N MET A 275 4.33 -31.96 -31.90
CA MET A 275 3.97 -30.57 -32.19
C MET A 275 4.17 -30.15 -33.67
N LYS A 276 5.28 -30.56 -34.30
CA LYS A 276 5.58 -30.28 -35.72
C LYS A 276 4.53 -30.81 -36.71
N ASN A 277 3.78 -31.83 -36.32
CA ASN A 277 2.72 -32.44 -37.13
C ASN A 277 1.33 -32.21 -36.52
N CYS A 278 1.17 -31.24 -35.60
CA CYS A 278 -0.10 -30.95 -34.97
C CYS A 278 -1.08 -30.33 -35.97
N PRO A 279 -2.29 -30.91 -36.17
CA PRO A 279 -3.27 -30.38 -37.13
C PRO A 279 -3.82 -29.00 -36.71
N TYR A 280 -3.64 -28.59 -35.45
CA TYR A 280 -3.98 -27.25 -34.96
C TYR A 280 -2.91 -26.20 -35.25
N ILE A 281 -1.67 -26.60 -35.55
CA ILE A 281 -0.54 -25.70 -35.86
C ILE A 281 -0.16 -25.77 -37.33
N VAL A 282 -0.19 -26.97 -37.92
CA VAL A 282 0.21 -27.24 -39.30
C VAL A 282 -0.98 -27.73 -40.09
N TYR A 283 -1.47 -26.87 -41.00
CA TYR A 283 -2.53 -27.21 -41.92
C TYR A 283 -2.06 -28.28 -42.92
N LYS A 284 -2.54 -29.51 -42.78
CA LYS A 284 -2.43 -30.55 -43.81
C LYS A 284 -3.79 -30.72 -44.51
N PRO A 285 -3.97 -30.20 -45.74
CA PRO A 285 -5.24 -30.34 -46.45
C PRO A 285 -5.55 -31.82 -46.73
N ASN A 286 -6.76 -32.25 -46.38
CA ASN A 286 -7.24 -33.59 -46.69
C ASN A 286 -7.54 -33.68 -48.20
N LYS A 287 -6.52 -34.07 -48.98
CA LYS A 287 -6.59 -34.19 -50.44
C LYS A 287 -7.79 -35.04 -50.90
N GLY A 288 -8.13 -36.11 -50.17
CA GLY A 288 -9.29 -36.96 -50.50
C GLY A 288 -10.63 -36.23 -50.35
N LYS A 289 -10.80 -35.44 -49.29
CA LYS A 289 -12.00 -34.62 -49.08
C LYS A 289 -12.09 -33.47 -50.10
N LEU A 290 -10.95 -32.88 -50.46
CA LEU A 290 -10.86 -31.85 -51.49
C LEU A 290 -11.18 -32.40 -52.89
N PHE A 291 -10.66 -33.58 -53.24
CA PHE A 291 -10.98 -34.28 -54.49
C PHE A 291 -12.45 -34.72 -54.54
N LYS A 292 -13.03 -35.12 -53.41
CA LYS A 292 -14.47 -35.45 -53.32
C LYS A 292 -15.34 -34.19 -53.49
N GLN A 293 -14.97 -33.07 -52.87
CA GLN A 293 -15.65 -31.77 -53.03
C GLN A 293 -15.50 -31.19 -54.45
N LEU A 294 -14.36 -31.42 -55.11
CA LEU A 294 -14.13 -31.01 -56.50
C LEU A 294 -14.88 -31.91 -57.51
N ASN A 295 -15.08 -33.19 -57.21
CA ASN A 295 -15.81 -34.13 -58.08
C ASN A 295 -17.33 -34.16 -57.83
N GLU A 296 -17.83 -33.67 -56.69
CA GLU A 296 -19.27 -33.64 -56.35
C GLU A 296 -20.01 -32.37 -56.83
N TYR A 297 -19.33 -31.40 -57.47
CA TYR A 297 -19.94 -30.14 -57.97
C TYR A 297 -19.69 -29.89 -59.47
N VAL A 298 -20.17 -30.79 -60.33
CA VAL A 298 -20.62 -30.41 -61.69
C VAL A 298 -22.15 -30.34 -61.66
N PRO A 299 -22.79 -29.20 -61.98
CA PRO A 299 -24.22 -29.01 -61.77
C PRO A 299 -25.03 -29.66 -62.89
N VAL A 300 -25.70 -30.79 -62.61
CA VAL A 300 -26.84 -31.25 -63.41
C VAL A 300 -28.11 -30.97 -62.60
N LEU A 301 -28.69 -29.82 -62.90
CA LEU A 301 -30.01 -29.37 -62.45
C LEU A 301 -31.07 -30.40 -62.86
N ASN A 302 -31.73 -31.04 -61.89
CA ASN A 302 -33.08 -31.53 -62.09
C ASN A 302 -33.96 -31.15 -60.90
N ARG A 303 -34.93 -30.28 -61.19
CA ARG A 303 -35.89 -29.70 -60.25
C ARG A 303 -36.83 -30.77 -59.68
N GLN A 304 -36.99 -30.79 -58.36
CA GLN A 304 -38.26 -31.14 -57.74
C GLN A 304 -38.69 -30.08 -56.72
N LYS A 305 -39.98 -29.75 -56.79
CA LYS A 305 -40.65 -28.61 -56.16
C LYS A 305 -40.77 -28.82 -54.65
N TYR A 306 -40.41 -27.79 -53.90
CA TYR A 306 -40.72 -27.68 -52.48
C TYR A 306 -41.56 -26.43 -52.28
N ASP A 307 -42.80 -26.60 -51.83
CA ASP A 307 -43.69 -25.49 -51.49
C ASP A 307 -43.23 -24.88 -50.17
N ARG A 308 -42.64 -23.69 -50.28
CA ARG A 308 -42.31 -22.84 -49.14
C ARG A 308 -43.50 -21.95 -48.82
N TYR A 309 -44.07 -22.11 -47.64
CA TYR A 309 -44.93 -21.13 -47.00
C TYR A 309 -44.19 -19.78 -46.91
N LEU A 310 -44.75 -18.74 -47.52
CA LEU A 310 -44.30 -17.36 -47.38
C LEU A 310 -44.66 -16.87 -45.97
N LYS A 311 -43.71 -16.88 -45.04
CA LYS A 311 -43.74 -15.93 -43.92
C LYS A 311 -43.17 -14.60 -44.42
N TYR A 312 -43.98 -13.57 -44.26
CA TYR A 312 -43.80 -12.21 -44.77
C TYR A 312 -42.45 -11.60 -44.41
N LYS A 313 -41.92 -10.83 -45.37
CA LYS A 313 -40.68 -10.04 -45.30
C LYS A 313 -40.59 -9.24 -44.00
N SER A 314 -39.62 -9.54 -43.14
CA SER A 314 -39.03 -8.47 -42.32
C SER A 314 -38.27 -7.58 -43.28
N ASN A 315 -38.60 -6.29 -43.23
CA ASN A 315 -38.01 -5.28 -44.10
C ASN A 315 -36.54 -5.12 -43.68
N THR A 316 -35.62 -5.85 -44.33
CA THR A 316 -34.17 -5.77 -44.07
C THR A 316 -33.65 -4.34 -44.19
N ARG A 317 -34.36 -3.45 -44.91
CA ARG A 317 -34.07 -2.02 -44.97
C ARG A 317 -34.45 -1.26 -43.70
N SER A 318 -35.51 -1.68 -43.00
CA SER A 318 -35.85 -1.13 -41.68
C SER A 318 -34.81 -1.52 -40.64
N THR A 319 -34.34 -2.77 -40.66
CA THR A 319 -33.27 -3.22 -39.75
C THR A 319 -31.94 -2.55 -40.08
N LEU A 320 -31.65 -2.29 -41.36
CA LEU A 320 -30.47 -1.51 -41.75
C LEU A 320 -30.56 -0.06 -41.27
N ASN A 321 -31.73 0.59 -41.42
CA ASN A 321 -31.95 1.95 -40.93
C ASN A 321 -31.89 2.03 -39.40
N GLU A 322 -32.32 0.99 -38.69
CA GLU A 322 -32.24 0.90 -37.22
C GLU A 322 -30.79 0.73 -36.75
N ILE A 323 -29.99 -0.08 -37.46
CA ILE A 323 -28.55 -0.20 -37.21
C ILE A 323 -27.82 1.10 -37.54
N GLN A 324 -28.21 1.78 -38.63
CA GLN A 324 -27.64 3.07 -39.00
C GLN A 324 -28.01 4.17 -37.98
N GLY A 325 -29.26 4.17 -37.50
CA GLY A 325 -29.72 5.07 -36.45
C GLY A 325 -28.97 4.85 -35.14
N ASN A 326 -28.83 3.59 -34.69
CA ASN A 326 -28.05 3.28 -33.49
C ASN A 326 -26.56 3.63 -33.65
N TYR A 327 -26.02 3.59 -34.86
CA TYR A 327 -24.64 4.00 -35.16
C TYR A 327 -24.49 5.53 -35.13
N GLU A 328 -25.45 6.26 -35.67
CA GLU A 328 -25.51 7.73 -35.60
C GLU A 328 -25.72 8.21 -34.15
N ASP A 329 -26.63 7.57 -33.39
CA ASP A 329 -26.85 7.86 -31.97
C ASP A 329 -25.60 7.56 -31.13
N PHE A 330 -24.88 6.47 -31.42
CA PHE A 330 -23.60 6.16 -30.77
C PHE A 330 -22.51 7.19 -31.11
N LEU A 331 -22.45 7.63 -32.38
CA LEU A 331 -21.50 8.67 -32.79
C LEU A 331 -21.83 10.01 -32.15
N ASP A 332 -23.11 10.36 -31.98
CA ASP A 332 -23.55 11.58 -31.31
C ASP A 332 -23.30 11.52 -29.79
N GLU A 333 -23.58 10.39 -29.14
CA GLU A 333 -23.31 10.16 -27.71
C GLU A 333 -21.80 10.24 -27.41
N LYS A 334 -20.98 9.76 -28.34
CA LYS A 334 -19.51 9.73 -28.21
C LYS A 334 -18.81 10.86 -28.95
N PHE A 335 -19.54 11.79 -29.57
CA PHE A 335 -18.96 12.84 -30.40
C PHE A 335 -18.02 13.74 -29.60
N GLU A 336 -18.44 14.18 -28.41
CA GLU A 336 -17.59 15.01 -27.54
C GLU A 336 -16.35 14.24 -27.06
N GLU A 337 -16.48 12.95 -26.74
CA GLU A 337 -15.36 12.10 -26.31
C GLU A 337 -14.34 11.88 -27.44
N ILE A 338 -14.83 11.58 -28.65
CA ILE A 338 -14.00 11.38 -29.85
C ILE A 338 -13.35 12.69 -30.28
N ASN A 339 -14.07 13.81 -30.21
CA ASN A 339 -13.55 15.12 -30.58
C ASN A 339 -12.51 15.59 -29.54
N ASN A 340 -12.73 15.36 -28.25
CA ASN A 340 -11.75 15.64 -27.20
C ASN A 340 -10.50 14.75 -27.31
N TYR A 341 -10.65 13.50 -27.71
CA TYR A 341 -9.52 12.61 -28.00
C TYR A 341 -8.74 13.06 -29.24
N THR A 342 -9.44 13.51 -30.28
CA THR A 342 -8.82 14.00 -31.53
C THR A 342 -8.12 15.34 -31.31
N ILE A 343 -8.69 16.22 -30.48
CA ILE A 343 -8.09 17.49 -30.07
C ILE A 343 -6.86 17.25 -29.20
N SER A 344 -6.92 16.34 -28.21
CA SER A 344 -5.76 16.00 -27.37
C SER A 344 -4.65 15.27 -28.16
N TYR A 345 -5.01 14.44 -29.14
CA TYR A 345 -4.05 13.79 -30.04
C TYR A 345 -3.37 14.80 -30.98
N ASN A 346 -4.12 15.77 -31.53
CA ASN A 346 -3.55 16.82 -32.38
C ASN A 346 -2.73 17.85 -31.58
N ILE A 347 -3.09 18.12 -30.32
CA ILE A 347 -2.30 18.99 -29.43
C ILE A 347 -1.00 18.31 -29.00
N SER A 348 -1.01 17.00 -28.76
CA SER A 348 0.20 16.25 -28.39
C SER A 348 1.17 16.02 -29.55
N THR A 349 0.72 16.15 -30.81
CA THR A 349 1.55 15.99 -32.01
C THR A 349 2.09 17.30 -32.60
N LEU A 350 1.74 18.46 -32.03
CA LEU A 350 2.17 19.79 -32.49
C LEU A 350 3.11 20.52 -31.50
N GLY A 351 3.70 19.80 -30.55
CA GLY A 351 4.53 20.36 -29.47
C GLY A 351 6.03 20.50 -29.76
N ASP A 352 6.49 20.41 -31.00
CA ASP A 352 7.88 20.70 -31.39
C ASP A 352 7.90 21.26 -32.82
N ASP A 353 7.73 22.57 -32.96
CA ASP A 353 8.52 23.40 -33.90
C ASP A 353 8.12 24.88 -33.82
N GLN A 354 9.13 25.74 -33.76
CA GLN A 354 9.03 27.19 -33.66
C GLN A 354 8.70 27.87 -35.01
N TRP A 355 7.83 28.90 -34.92
CA TRP A 355 7.80 30.13 -35.73
C TRP A 355 7.34 30.08 -37.20
N THR A 356 6.23 30.75 -37.54
CA THR A 356 6.21 32.12 -38.13
C THR A 356 4.79 32.52 -38.56
N SER A 357 4.45 33.77 -38.27
CA SER A 357 3.32 34.49 -38.85
C SER A 357 3.63 34.94 -40.28
N GLU A 358 2.78 34.62 -41.27
CA GLU A 358 2.33 35.58 -42.31
C GLU A 358 1.34 34.95 -43.32
N SER A 359 0.31 35.75 -43.66
CA SER A 359 -0.53 35.71 -44.86
C SER A 359 -1.68 34.69 -44.99
N ASP A 360 -2.80 35.04 -44.34
CA ASP A 360 -4.12 34.92 -44.95
C ASP A 360 -4.23 35.91 -46.12
N SER A 361 -3.84 35.51 -47.32
CA SER A 361 -4.35 36.08 -48.58
C SER A 361 -3.65 35.42 -49.76
N GLN A 362 -4.23 34.35 -50.30
CA GLN A 362 -4.14 33.94 -51.72
C GLN A 362 -4.64 32.50 -51.83
N LEU A 363 -5.95 32.32 -51.98
CA LEU A 363 -6.54 31.11 -52.57
C LEU A 363 -7.90 31.49 -53.19
N SER A 364 -7.85 32.47 -54.06
CA SER A 364 -8.92 32.80 -55.00
C SER A 364 -8.29 33.33 -56.28
N GLN A 365 -7.88 32.42 -57.17
CA GLN A 365 -7.81 32.66 -58.62
C GLN A 365 -7.38 31.39 -59.39
N ILE A 366 -8.28 30.96 -60.29
CA ILE A 366 -8.02 30.40 -61.63
C ILE A 366 -7.54 28.92 -61.62
N GLU A 367 -8.39 27.90 -61.81
CA GLU A 367 -9.23 27.51 -62.98
C GLU A 367 -8.50 27.34 -64.33
N ASP A 368 -8.93 26.29 -65.06
CA ASP A 368 -8.70 26.00 -66.49
C ASP A 368 -7.34 25.38 -66.91
N HIS A 369 -7.21 24.32 -67.72
CA HIS A 369 -8.03 23.64 -68.74
C HIS A 369 -7.60 22.14 -68.81
N GLN A 370 -8.52 21.18 -68.74
CA GLN A 370 -9.12 20.38 -69.85
C GLN A 370 -8.21 19.35 -70.56
N ASP A 371 -8.61 18.05 -70.50
CA ASP A 371 -9.13 17.35 -71.69
C ASP A 371 -9.81 15.97 -71.41
N PHE A 372 -11.02 15.83 -71.98
CA PHE A 372 -11.77 14.64 -72.48
C PHE A 372 -12.10 13.42 -71.55
N HIS A 373 -13.33 13.28 -71.02
CA HIS A 373 -14.62 12.76 -71.57
C HIS A 373 -14.61 11.28 -72.02
N ILE A 374 -15.47 10.37 -71.52
CA ILE A 374 -16.95 10.21 -71.70
C ILE A 374 -17.52 9.36 -70.52
N GLN A 375 -18.41 9.85 -69.64
CA GLN A 375 -19.92 9.84 -69.64
C GLN A 375 -20.57 8.43 -69.56
N ASN A 376 -21.60 8.11 -68.77
CA ASN A 376 -22.79 8.86 -68.30
C ASN A 376 -23.33 8.30 -66.96
N GLN A 377 -23.59 9.13 -65.95
CA GLN A 377 -24.89 9.71 -65.55
C GLN A 377 -25.96 8.71 -65.04
N ASN A 378 -26.13 8.66 -63.71
CA ASN A 378 -27.41 8.86 -63.00
C ASN A 378 -27.21 8.70 -61.49
N GLN A 379 -27.01 9.82 -60.78
CA GLN A 379 -27.42 10.09 -59.38
C GLN A 379 -26.78 11.40 -58.86
N GLN A 380 -27.12 12.53 -59.48
CA GLN A 380 -26.94 13.86 -58.91
C GLN A 380 -28.31 14.53 -58.89
N ASN A 381 -29.02 14.43 -57.77
CA ASN A 381 -30.11 15.35 -57.39
C ASN A 381 -30.59 15.18 -55.93
N GLN A 382 -29.72 14.74 -55.00
CA GLN A 382 -30.13 14.58 -53.59
C GLN A 382 -29.12 15.04 -52.53
N TYR A 383 -28.01 15.68 -52.92
CA TYR A 383 -26.96 16.10 -51.98
C TYR A 383 -26.89 17.62 -51.71
N HIS A 384 -27.78 18.43 -52.31
CA HIS A 384 -27.78 19.90 -52.12
C HIS A 384 -28.98 20.46 -51.35
N SER A 385 -29.81 19.61 -50.72
CA SER A 385 -30.90 20.06 -49.83
C SER A 385 -30.62 19.91 -48.33
N ASN A 386 -29.56 19.19 -47.93
CA ASN A 386 -29.31 18.87 -46.51
C ASN A 386 -28.40 19.87 -45.79
N GLU A 387 -27.53 20.62 -46.49
CA GLU A 387 -26.66 21.62 -45.85
C GLU A 387 -27.43 22.84 -45.32
N THR A 388 -28.55 23.21 -45.95
CA THR A 388 -29.36 24.36 -45.52
C THR A 388 -30.30 24.00 -44.36
N GLN A 389 -30.68 22.73 -44.19
CA GLN A 389 -31.45 22.26 -43.04
C GLN A 389 -30.57 22.09 -41.78
N ILE A 390 -29.32 21.64 -41.93
CA ILE A 390 -28.37 21.52 -40.81
C ILE A 390 -27.98 22.91 -40.26
N LYS A 391 -27.80 23.93 -41.11
CA LYS A 391 -27.55 25.31 -40.67
C LYS A 391 -28.72 25.94 -39.89
N ASN A 392 -29.96 25.55 -40.18
CA ASN A 392 -31.14 26.06 -39.47
C ASN A 392 -31.44 25.31 -38.16
N LEU A 393 -30.99 24.06 -38.01
CA LEU A 393 -31.08 23.30 -36.76
C LEU A 393 -30.02 23.76 -35.73
N PHE A 394 -28.80 24.09 -36.19
CA PHE A 394 -27.75 24.70 -35.35
C PHE A 394 -28.17 26.06 -34.75
N LYS A 395 -28.99 26.84 -35.47
CA LYS A 395 -29.47 28.15 -34.99
C LYS A 395 -30.64 28.05 -33.99
N ARG A 396 -31.36 26.92 -33.96
CA ARG A 396 -32.51 26.69 -33.06
C ARG A 396 -32.12 26.05 -31.73
N SER A 397 -31.06 25.24 -31.68
CA SER A 397 -30.56 24.67 -30.41
C SER A 397 -29.81 25.70 -29.56
N PHE A 398 -29.09 26.64 -30.20
CA PHE A 398 -28.38 27.72 -29.51
C PHE A 398 -29.33 28.71 -28.81
N ASN A 399 -30.47 29.05 -29.43
CA ASN A 399 -31.44 29.98 -28.83
C ASN A 399 -32.35 29.35 -27.76
N LYS A 400 -32.37 28.02 -27.61
CA LYS A 400 -33.19 27.34 -26.58
C LYS A 400 -32.41 27.02 -25.29
N LYS A 401 -31.06 27.07 -25.34
CA LYS A 401 -30.18 26.99 -24.15
C LYS A 401 -29.98 28.35 -23.46
N GLN A 402 -30.37 29.45 -24.10
CA GLN A 402 -30.28 30.81 -23.55
C GLN A 402 -31.50 31.26 -22.72
N SER A 403 -32.55 30.43 -22.62
CA SER A 403 -33.73 30.74 -21.78
C SER A 403 -33.83 29.93 -20.49
N ILE A 404 -32.78 29.18 -20.11
CA ILE A 404 -32.72 28.40 -18.86
C ILE A 404 -31.46 28.77 -18.03
N ILE A 405 -30.68 29.74 -18.49
CA ILE A 405 -29.57 30.35 -17.73
C ILE A 405 -30.00 31.77 -17.38
N SER A 406 -30.89 31.92 -16.40
CA SER A 406 -31.24 33.22 -15.83
C SER A 406 -31.39 33.06 -14.32
N GLU A 407 -30.28 32.77 -13.67
CA GLU A 407 -30.04 33.02 -12.24
C GLU A 407 -28.54 32.82 -11.98
N LYS A 408 -27.74 33.80 -12.44
CA LYS A 408 -26.34 33.99 -12.05
C LYS A 408 -26.28 35.21 -11.10
N PRO A 409 -25.39 35.20 -10.08
CA PRO A 409 -25.22 36.34 -9.18
C PRO A 409 -24.60 37.55 -9.89
N GLU A 410 -25.01 38.76 -9.46
CA GLU A 410 -24.66 40.08 -10.03
C GLU A 410 -23.16 40.37 -10.17
N SER A 411 -22.28 39.62 -9.49
CA SER A 411 -20.82 39.78 -9.58
C SER A 411 -20.23 39.34 -10.94
N THR A 412 -20.92 38.45 -11.67
CA THR A 412 -20.43 37.92 -12.96
C THR A 412 -20.70 38.85 -14.14
N GLN A 413 -21.70 39.72 -14.02
CA GLN A 413 -22.13 40.63 -15.10
C GLN A 413 -21.20 41.84 -15.24
N LEU A 414 -20.66 42.32 -14.11
CA LEU A 414 -19.61 43.35 -14.08
C LEU A 414 -18.31 42.88 -14.75
N ILE A 415 -18.00 41.57 -14.69
CA ILE A 415 -16.78 40.98 -15.26
C ILE A 415 -16.88 40.88 -16.79
N GLU A 416 -18.06 40.54 -17.33
CA GLU A 416 -18.27 40.48 -18.79
C GLU A 416 -18.26 41.88 -19.43
N ASP A 417 -18.88 42.88 -18.79
CA ASP A 417 -18.89 44.27 -19.27
C ASP A 417 -17.50 44.93 -19.22
N GLN A 418 -16.70 44.64 -18.18
CA GLN A 418 -15.31 45.12 -18.10
C GLN A 418 -14.37 44.40 -19.08
N SER A 419 -14.63 43.12 -19.39
CA SER A 419 -13.87 42.38 -20.41
C SER A 419 -14.10 42.90 -21.83
N GLN A 420 -15.32 43.38 -22.14
CA GLN A 420 -15.62 44.00 -23.43
C GLN A 420 -15.03 45.40 -23.54
N GLN A 421 -15.06 46.22 -22.48
CA GLN A 421 -14.39 47.52 -22.48
C GLN A 421 -12.87 47.41 -22.60
N GLY A 422 -12.23 46.41 -21.96
CA GLY A 422 -10.80 46.13 -22.10
C GLY A 422 -10.40 45.65 -23.50
N LYS A 423 -11.24 44.83 -24.16
CA LYS A 423 -11.00 44.39 -25.55
C LYS A 423 -11.14 45.52 -26.57
N ILE A 424 -12.03 46.49 -26.33
CA ILE A 424 -12.22 47.64 -27.22
C ILE A 424 -10.99 48.59 -27.16
N GLN A 425 -10.44 48.86 -25.98
CA GLN A 425 -9.23 49.70 -25.86
C GLN A 425 -7.95 49.08 -26.47
N ILE A 426 -7.80 47.75 -26.43
CA ILE A 426 -6.64 47.06 -27.02
C ILE A 426 -6.70 47.06 -28.56
N SER A 427 -7.91 47.05 -29.13
CA SER A 427 -8.11 47.16 -30.58
C SER A 427 -7.78 48.56 -31.13
N GLU A 428 -8.00 49.62 -30.34
CA GLU A 428 -7.61 50.98 -30.70
C GLU A 428 -6.08 51.17 -30.64
N PHE A 429 -5.40 50.56 -29.65
CA PHE A 429 -3.94 50.69 -29.48
C PHE A 429 -3.12 50.01 -30.60
N THR A 430 -3.66 48.94 -31.20
CA THR A 430 -3.00 48.19 -32.27
C THR A 430 -3.22 48.80 -33.67
N SER A 431 -4.22 49.67 -33.82
CA SER A 431 -4.55 50.32 -35.11
C SER A 431 -3.59 51.46 -35.52
N GLY A 432 -2.75 51.95 -34.60
CA GLY A 432 -1.85 53.11 -34.84
C GLY A 432 -0.37 52.77 -35.08
N ILE A 433 0.05 51.50 -35.03
CA ILE A 433 1.47 51.12 -35.08
C ILE A 433 1.89 50.84 -36.52
N HIS A 434 2.23 51.88 -37.28
CA HIS A 434 2.79 51.73 -38.63
C HIS A 434 4.28 51.32 -38.61
N ASN A 435 4.58 50.21 -39.28
CA ASN A 435 5.85 49.78 -39.89
C ASN A 435 7.18 49.74 -39.11
N ASP A 436 7.21 49.95 -37.79
CA ASP A 436 8.43 49.73 -37.00
C ASP A 436 8.46 48.36 -36.31
N LYS A 437 9.44 47.52 -36.68
CA LYS A 437 9.67 46.19 -36.09
C LYS A 437 9.93 46.26 -34.58
N HIS A 438 10.54 47.34 -34.08
CA HIS A 438 10.81 47.52 -32.65
C HIS A 438 9.53 47.81 -31.86
N MET A 439 8.58 48.56 -32.44
CA MET A 439 7.29 48.85 -31.81
C MET A 439 6.35 47.64 -31.77
N LYS A 440 6.41 46.76 -32.79
CA LYS A 440 5.70 45.47 -32.76
C LYS A 440 6.23 44.54 -31.67
N LEU A 441 7.55 44.46 -31.51
CA LEU A 441 8.18 43.65 -30.46
C LEU A 441 7.81 44.16 -29.06
N LEU A 442 7.81 45.49 -28.87
CA LEU A 442 7.40 46.13 -27.62
C LEU A 442 5.91 45.88 -27.32
N ALA A 443 5.03 45.97 -28.33
CA ALA A 443 3.60 45.70 -28.18
C ALA A 443 3.32 44.23 -27.83
N VAL A 444 4.05 43.28 -28.44
CA VAL A 444 3.97 41.85 -28.10
C VAL A 444 4.46 41.58 -26.68
N LEU A 445 5.57 42.20 -26.26
CA LEU A 445 6.06 42.12 -24.88
C LEU A 445 5.05 42.67 -23.86
N ILE A 446 4.41 43.82 -24.17
CA ILE A 446 3.36 44.40 -23.32
C ILE A 446 2.13 43.48 -23.26
N LEU A 447 1.74 42.85 -24.38
CA LEU A 447 0.62 41.91 -24.42
C LEU A 447 0.91 40.63 -23.62
N ILE A 448 2.13 40.09 -23.72
CA ILE A 448 2.57 38.93 -22.93
C ILE A 448 2.58 39.28 -21.43
N LEU A 449 3.08 40.46 -21.07
CA LEU A 449 3.07 40.95 -19.68
C LEU A 449 1.63 41.14 -19.17
N ALA A 450 0.73 41.74 -19.97
CA ALA A 450 -0.67 41.93 -19.61
C ALA A 450 -1.45 40.61 -19.48
N LEU A 451 -1.24 39.66 -20.39
CA LEU A 451 -1.85 38.33 -20.32
C LEU A 451 -1.31 37.52 -19.12
N SER A 452 -0.01 37.63 -18.83
CA SER A 452 0.59 37.00 -17.65
C SER A 452 0.00 37.59 -16.37
N ALA A 453 -0.15 38.92 -16.27
CA ALA A 453 -0.77 39.57 -15.13
C ALA A 453 -2.25 39.19 -14.96
N HIS A 454 -2.99 39.04 -16.06
CA HIS A 454 -4.41 38.65 -16.03
C HIS A 454 -4.63 37.20 -15.60
N ASN A 455 -3.86 36.24 -16.13
CA ASN A 455 -3.92 34.83 -15.71
C ASN A 455 -3.55 34.67 -14.23
N ILE A 456 -2.53 35.41 -13.80
CA ILE A 456 -2.07 35.43 -12.42
C ILE A 456 -3.16 36.00 -11.47
N TYR A 457 -3.86 37.08 -11.87
CA TYR A 457 -4.97 37.65 -11.11
C TYR A 457 -6.18 36.73 -11.03
N ALA A 458 -6.51 36.05 -12.13
CA ALA A 458 -7.59 35.05 -12.18
C ALA A 458 -7.31 33.83 -11.28
N GLN A 459 -6.06 33.34 -11.26
CA GLN A 459 -5.64 32.24 -10.40
C GLN A 459 -5.68 32.62 -8.91
N GLN A 460 -5.29 33.84 -8.55
CA GLN A 460 -5.41 34.33 -7.18
C GLN A 460 -6.88 34.40 -6.73
N ASN A 461 -7.78 34.88 -7.61
CA ASN A 461 -9.22 34.95 -7.30
C ASN A 461 -9.84 33.58 -7.01
N ILE A 462 -9.46 32.52 -7.75
CA ILE A 462 -10.00 31.17 -7.48
C ILE A 462 -9.41 30.55 -6.21
N ILE A 463 -8.13 30.82 -5.89
CA ILE A 463 -7.52 30.39 -4.63
C ILE A 463 -8.23 31.05 -3.44
N ASP A 464 -8.42 32.37 -3.49
CA ASP A 464 -9.12 33.10 -2.43
C ASP A 464 -10.59 32.65 -2.31
N ALA A 465 -11.30 32.43 -3.42
CA ALA A 465 -12.66 31.88 -3.39
C ALA A 465 -12.71 30.48 -2.76
N THR A 466 -11.72 29.63 -3.07
CA THR A 466 -11.59 28.28 -2.50
C THR A 466 -11.32 28.34 -1.00
N ILE A 467 -10.40 29.19 -0.56
CA ILE A 467 -10.09 29.41 0.85
C ILE A 467 -11.34 29.88 1.60
N GLU A 468 -12.05 30.90 1.10
CA GLU A 468 -13.25 31.41 1.76
C GLU A 468 -14.35 30.36 1.87
N LYS A 469 -14.58 29.58 0.80
CA LYS A 469 -15.56 28.49 0.82
C LYS A 469 -15.16 27.38 1.80
N ALA A 470 -13.88 26.99 1.83
CA ALA A 470 -13.37 25.99 2.76
C ALA A 470 -13.51 26.42 4.22
N LYS A 471 -13.21 27.69 4.55
CA LYS A 471 -13.44 28.24 5.89
C LYS A 471 -14.92 28.20 6.28
N GLN A 472 -15.83 28.59 5.38
CA GLN A 472 -17.28 28.52 5.65
C GLN A 472 -17.73 27.10 5.98
N ASN A 473 -17.23 26.12 5.24
CA ASN A 473 -17.52 24.71 5.47
C ASN A 473 -16.99 24.22 6.82
N ILE A 474 -15.78 24.62 7.20
CA ILE A 474 -15.21 24.33 8.52
C ILE A 474 -16.06 24.95 9.63
N TRP A 475 -16.41 26.24 9.52
CA TRP A 475 -17.22 26.94 10.51
C TRP A 475 -18.64 26.36 10.65
N SER A 476 -19.18 25.74 9.60
CA SER A 476 -20.49 25.06 9.66
C SER A 476 -20.53 23.89 10.63
N ARG A 477 -19.36 23.34 11.00
CA ARG A 477 -19.21 22.25 11.96
C ARG A 477 -18.77 22.71 13.35
N TYR A 478 -18.57 24.00 13.55
CA TYR A 478 -18.18 24.54 14.85
C TYR A 478 -19.36 24.48 15.83
N LYS A 479 -19.17 23.79 16.96
CA LYS A 479 -20.20 23.63 17.99
C LYS A 479 -19.55 23.53 19.36
N ASP A 480 -20.17 24.13 20.38
CA ASP A 480 -19.70 24.06 21.78
C ASP A 480 -18.21 24.42 21.93
N ASN A 481 -17.77 25.45 21.20
CA ASN A 481 -16.41 25.97 21.14
C ASN A 481 -15.33 24.98 20.69
N HIS A 482 -15.67 23.98 19.88
CA HIS A 482 -14.70 23.06 19.31
C HIS A 482 -15.18 22.52 17.95
N TRP A 483 -14.28 21.82 17.27
CA TRP A 483 -14.61 21.03 16.08
C TRP A 483 -14.49 19.54 16.40
N ASN A 484 -15.36 18.74 15.81
CA ASN A 484 -15.32 17.30 15.93
C ASN A 484 -15.53 16.67 14.55
N TYR A 485 -14.51 15.97 14.08
CA TYR A 485 -14.47 15.24 12.82
C TYR A 485 -14.15 13.78 13.14
N PRO A 486 -15.16 13.02 13.58
CA PRO A 486 -14.90 11.75 14.24
C PRO A 486 -14.07 10.80 13.38
N THR A 487 -12.93 10.41 13.92
CA THR A 487 -12.01 9.46 13.28
C THR A 487 -12.59 8.06 13.36
N PHE A 488 -12.40 7.25 12.32
CA PHE A 488 -12.94 5.90 12.30
C PHE A 488 -11.97 4.88 11.72
N LEU A 489 -12.12 3.64 12.19
CA LEU A 489 -11.28 2.49 11.87
C LEU A 489 -12.01 1.44 11.02
N GLY A 490 -13.25 1.73 10.65
CA GLY A 490 -14.08 0.93 9.75
C GLY A 490 -14.98 -0.09 10.43
N THR A 491 -15.90 -0.64 9.64
CA THR A 491 -17.10 -1.31 10.15
C THR A 491 -16.83 -2.66 10.82
N MET A 492 -15.63 -3.23 10.68
CA MET A 492 -15.20 -4.45 11.36
C MET A 492 -15.42 -4.38 12.88
N PHE A 493 -15.17 -3.22 13.48
CA PHE A 493 -15.28 -3.05 14.92
C PHE A 493 -16.74 -3.04 15.42
N LEU A 494 -17.70 -2.69 14.57
CA LEU A 494 -19.12 -2.84 14.87
C LEU A 494 -19.54 -4.31 14.84
N SER A 495 -19.01 -5.09 13.90
CA SER A 495 -19.17 -6.55 13.91
C SER A 495 -18.62 -7.12 15.22
N CYS A 496 -17.43 -6.68 15.65
CA CYS A 496 -16.87 -7.07 16.95
C CYS A 496 -17.80 -6.70 18.12
N TYR A 497 -18.25 -5.45 18.17
CA TYR A 497 -19.14 -4.98 19.24
C TYR A 497 -20.43 -5.78 19.35
N TYR A 498 -21.04 -6.18 18.22
CA TYR A 498 -22.21 -7.07 18.23
C TYR A 498 -21.90 -8.40 18.92
N MET A 499 -20.80 -9.05 18.52
CA MET A 499 -20.38 -10.34 19.05
C MET A 499 -20.03 -10.26 20.53
N GLU A 500 -19.37 -9.18 20.94
CA GLU A 500 -19.00 -8.91 22.34
C GLU A 500 -20.23 -8.64 23.21
N SER A 501 -21.21 -7.91 22.68
CA SER A 501 -22.47 -7.66 23.37
C SER A 501 -23.24 -8.95 23.65
N GLN A 502 -23.26 -9.89 22.70
CA GLN A 502 -23.86 -11.21 22.90
C GLN A 502 -23.13 -11.97 24.02
N ALA A 503 -21.79 -11.99 24.00
CA ALA A 503 -21.01 -12.69 25.01
C ALA A 503 -21.10 -12.07 26.41
N MET A 504 -21.31 -10.75 26.50
CA MET A 504 -21.61 -10.07 27.75
C MET A 504 -23.03 -10.37 28.26
N GLY A 505 -23.93 -10.82 27.39
CA GLY A 505 -25.33 -11.08 27.71
C GLY A 505 -26.20 -9.81 27.66
N TRP A 506 -25.75 -8.79 26.94
CA TRP A 506 -26.50 -7.54 26.79
C TRP A 506 -27.55 -7.68 25.68
N SER A 507 -28.78 -7.25 25.97
CA SER A 507 -29.86 -7.24 24.97
C SER A 507 -29.57 -6.22 23.87
N LEU A 508 -30.11 -6.45 22.66
CA LEU A 508 -29.98 -5.49 21.57
C LEU A 508 -30.56 -4.12 21.94
N GLU A 509 -31.66 -4.10 22.69
CA GLU A 509 -32.25 -2.87 23.24
C GLU A 509 -31.28 -2.12 24.15
N LYS A 510 -30.57 -2.82 25.06
CA LYS A 510 -29.53 -2.20 25.90
C LYS A 510 -28.43 -1.61 25.03
N THR A 511 -27.99 -2.34 24.01
CA THR A 511 -26.83 -1.96 23.17
C THR A 511 -27.13 -0.85 22.15
N GLY A 512 -28.39 -0.69 21.73
CA GLY A 512 -28.74 0.22 20.62
C GLY A 512 -28.26 -0.26 19.24
N PHE A 513 -27.76 -1.50 19.12
CA PHE A 513 -27.24 -2.04 17.86
C PHE A 513 -28.37 -2.47 16.91
N ASP A 514 -28.37 -1.88 15.72
CA ASP A 514 -29.26 -2.18 14.61
C ASP A 514 -28.58 -3.19 13.67
N VAL A 515 -29.03 -4.44 13.80
CA VAL A 515 -28.50 -5.58 13.05
C VAL A 515 -28.73 -5.42 11.54
N GLN A 516 -29.88 -4.90 11.12
CA GLN A 516 -30.21 -4.80 9.69
C GLN A 516 -29.43 -3.67 9.02
N ARG A 517 -29.29 -2.54 9.71
CA ARG A 517 -28.46 -1.42 9.24
C ARG A 517 -27.01 -1.86 9.07
N HIS A 518 -26.41 -2.47 10.09
CA HIS A 518 -25.02 -2.92 10.00
C HIS A 518 -24.82 -3.99 8.93
N LYS A 519 -25.73 -4.98 8.85
CA LYS A 519 -25.70 -5.99 7.79
C LYS A 519 -25.73 -5.37 6.39
N THR A 520 -26.56 -4.34 6.19
CA THR A 520 -26.61 -3.62 4.90
C THR A 520 -25.28 -2.93 4.59
N ASN A 521 -24.67 -2.26 5.57
CA ASN A 521 -23.35 -1.63 5.40
C ASN A 521 -22.28 -2.66 5.04
N VAL A 522 -22.19 -3.76 5.79
CA VAL A 522 -21.23 -4.84 5.53
C VAL A 522 -21.42 -5.42 4.13
N LEU A 523 -22.65 -5.69 3.69
CA LEU A 523 -22.87 -6.22 2.35
C LEU A 523 -22.51 -5.22 1.23
N ASN A 524 -22.73 -3.93 1.45
CA ASN A 524 -22.38 -2.88 0.49
C ASN A 524 -20.86 -2.65 0.39
N GLU A 525 -20.13 -2.89 1.47
CA GLU A 525 -18.67 -2.72 1.54
C GLU A 525 -17.90 -3.95 1.03
N GLN A 526 -18.59 -5.07 0.73
CA GLN A 526 -17.92 -6.26 0.23
C GLN A 526 -17.33 -6.04 -1.16
N LEU A 527 -16.03 -6.34 -1.31
CA LEU A 527 -15.34 -6.24 -2.58
C LEU A 527 -15.76 -7.35 -3.57
N PRO A 528 -15.54 -7.18 -4.88
CA PRO A 528 -15.91 -8.18 -5.88
C PRO A 528 -15.32 -9.58 -5.64
N ASN A 529 -14.11 -9.66 -5.07
CA ASN A 529 -13.42 -10.89 -4.71
C ASN A 529 -13.95 -11.54 -3.40
N GLY A 530 -14.88 -10.89 -2.70
CA GLY A 530 -15.50 -11.35 -1.47
C GLY A 530 -14.85 -10.87 -0.18
N ALA A 531 -13.72 -10.17 -0.26
CA ALA A 531 -13.02 -9.63 0.89
C ALA A 531 -13.68 -8.33 1.38
N TRP A 532 -13.28 -7.93 2.59
CA TRP A 532 -13.49 -6.58 3.11
C TRP A 532 -12.16 -5.90 3.36
N GLN A 533 -12.23 -4.57 3.42
CA GLN A 533 -11.12 -3.72 3.82
C GLN A 533 -11.31 -3.35 5.29
N GLN A 534 -10.23 -3.06 6.03
CA GLN A 534 -10.38 -2.53 7.39
C GLN A 534 -11.08 -1.16 7.31
N VAL A 535 -10.47 -0.22 6.60
CA VAL A 535 -11.05 1.07 6.24
C VAL A 535 -11.23 1.09 4.72
N PRO A 536 -12.40 1.47 4.18
CA PRO A 536 -12.59 1.60 2.75
C PRO A 536 -11.50 2.47 2.10
N SER A 537 -10.87 1.95 1.04
CA SER A 537 -9.85 2.69 0.29
C SER A 537 -9.87 2.30 -1.18
N GLU A 538 -9.75 3.31 -2.03
CA GLU A 538 -9.59 3.15 -3.47
C GLU A 538 -8.20 2.68 -3.94
N ASN A 539 -7.22 2.58 -3.04
CA ASN A 539 -5.90 2.03 -3.35
C ASN A 539 -5.98 0.51 -3.53
N GLU A 540 -5.11 -0.04 -4.39
CA GLU A 540 -5.01 -1.49 -4.57
C GLU A 540 -4.38 -2.18 -3.34
N GLY A 541 -4.76 -3.44 -3.11
CA GLY A 541 -4.17 -4.30 -2.08
C GLY A 541 -4.61 -4.00 -0.64
N ASN A 542 -5.72 -3.28 -0.45
CA ASN A 542 -6.27 -2.94 0.86
C ASN A 542 -7.23 -4.01 1.43
N GLU A 543 -7.31 -5.18 0.79
CA GLU A 543 -8.08 -6.32 1.32
C GLU A 543 -7.50 -6.82 2.65
N SER A 544 -8.36 -7.00 3.65
CA SER A 544 -7.98 -7.42 4.99
C SER A 544 -8.59 -8.78 5.33
N ILE A 545 -7.72 -9.73 5.67
CA ILE A 545 -8.15 -11.05 6.19
C ILE A 545 -8.91 -10.90 7.50
N ASP A 546 -8.46 -10.02 8.40
CA ASP A 546 -9.07 -9.77 9.70
C ASP A 546 -10.49 -9.20 9.56
N ALA A 547 -10.66 -8.16 8.73
CA ALA A 547 -11.97 -7.58 8.45
C ALA A 547 -12.90 -8.63 7.83
N THR A 548 -12.39 -9.42 6.88
CA THR A 548 -13.17 -10.46 6.22
C THR A 548 -13.63 -11.54 7.20
N ILE A 549 -12.78 -11.98 8.13
CA ILE A 549 -13.14 -12.99 9.15
C ILE A 549 -14.23 -12.46 10.09
N MET A 550 -14.06 -11.24 10.60
CA MET A 550 -15.03 -10.62 11.53
C MET A 550 -16.39 -10.39 10.87
N HIS A 551 -16.40 -9.88 9.63
CA HIS A 551 -17.64 -9.68 8.88
C HIS A 551 -18.30 -11.00 8.48
N TYR A 552 -17.52 -11.98 8.03
CA TYR A 552 -18.02 -13.32 7.71
C TYR A 552 -18.69 -13.95 8.94
N TRP A 553 -18.06 -13.90 10.11
CA TRP A 553 -18.64 -14.47 11.31
C TRP A 553 -19.86 -13.69 11.79
N PHE A 554 -19.86 -12.36 11.72
CA PHE A 554 -21.04 -11.54 11.98
C PHE A 554 -22.22 -11.94 11.08
N LEU A 555 -22.01 -12.02 9.76
CA LEU A 555 -23.04 -12.42 8.80
C LEU A 555 -23.59 -13.82 9.11
N LYS A 556 -22.71 -14.75 9.48
CA LYS A 556 -23.09 -16.10 9.91
C LYS A 556 -23.93 -16.09 11.19
N MET A 557 -23.56 -15.27 12.18
CA MET A 557 -24.30 -15.13 13.44
C MET A 557 -25.71 -14.57 13.23
N VAL A 558 -25.88 -13.65 12.28
CA VAL A 558 -27.20 -13.05 11.97
C VAL A 558 -28.04 -13.88 10.99
N GLY A 559 -27.56 -15.08 10.62
CA GLY A 559 -28.34 -16.10 9.94
C GLY A 559 -28.09 -16.27 8.44
N ASP A 560 -27.02 -15.68 7.89
CA ASP A 560 -26.70 -15.87 6.47
C ASP A 560 -26.24 -17.31 6.18
N ASP A 561 -26.77 -17.89 5.11
CA ASP A 561 -26.38 -19.24 4.65
C ASP A 561 -24.92 -19.21 4.18
N ILE A 562 -24.11 -20.14 4.71
CA ILE A 562 -22.70 -20.33 4.32
C ILE A 562 -22.53 -20.62 2.82
N ASN A 563 -23.59 -21.02 2.12
CA ASN A 563 -23.60 -21.28 0.68
C ASN A 563 -24.13 -20.09 -0.13
N ALA A 564 -24.54 -19.00 0.52
CA ALA A 564 -24.91 -17.77 -0.19
C ALA A 564 -23.70 -17.20 -0.96
N PRO A 565 -23.92 -16.57 -2.13
CA PRO A 565 -22.83 -16.14 -3.01
C PRO A 565 -21.78 -15.25 -2.31
N HIS A 566 -22.20 -14.30 -1.48
CA HIS A 566 -21.31 -13.41 -0.74
C HIS A 566 -20.49 -14.15 0.33
N MET A 567 -21.10 -15.12 1.03
CA MET A 567 -20.42 -15.96 2.02
C MET A 567 -19.39 -16.89 1.37
N VAL A 568 -19.73 -17.49 0.23
CA VAL A 568 -18.81 -18.38 -0.52
C VAL A 568 -17.57 -17.61 -0.98
N LYS A 569 -17.75 -16.40 -1.53
CA LYS A 569 -16.61 -15.58 -1.96
C LYS A 569 -15.71 -15.19 -0.78
N ALA A 570 -16.30 -14.74 0.32
CA ALA A 570 -15.57 -14.40 1.55
C ALA A 570 -14.78 -15.59 2.10
N ARG A 571 -15.41 -16.77 2.22
CA ARG A 571 -14.74 -18.00 2.64
C ARG A 571 -13.58 -18.36 1.72
N ASN A 572 -13.78 -18.29 0.41
CA ASN A 572 -12.72 -18.59 -0.55
C ASN A 572 -11.54 -17.63 -0.42
N PHE A 573 -11.80 -16.34 -0.22
CA PHE A 573 -10.76 -15.36 0.04
C PHE A 573 -9.98 -15.68 1.33
N ILE A 574 -10.68 -15.99 2.43
CA ILE A 574 -10.04 -16.34 3.72
C ILE A 574 -9.13 -17.57 3.53
N LEU A 575 -9.63 -18.64 2.91
CA LEU A 575 -8.86 -19.86 2.69
C LEU A 575 -7.66 -19.65 1.75
N GLN A 576 -7.80 -18.83 0.70
CA GLN A 576 -6.71 -18.48 -0.20
C GLN A 576 -5.59 -17.70 0.51
N ASN A 577 -5.92 -16.98 1.57
CA ASN A 577 -4.99 -16.18 2.38
C ASN A 577 -4.54 -16.90 3.66
N GLY A 578 -4.62 -18.23 3.70
CA GLY A 578 -4.07 -19.02 4.81
C GLY A 578 -5.04 -19.27 5.97
N GLY A 579 -6.33 -18.97 5.79
CA GLY A 579 -7.37 -19.30 6.77
C GLY A 579 -7.33 -18.41 8.02
N ILE A 580 -8.16 -18.74 9.01
CA ILE A 580 -8.16 -18.07 10.31
C ILE A 580 -6.79 -18.11 11.02
N GLU A 581 -5.97 -19.11 10.70
CA GLU A 581 -4.63 -19.30 11.28
C GLU A 581 -3.66 -18.16 10.91
N ASN A 582 -3.86 -17.53 9.75
CA ASN A 582 -3.05 -16.42 9.25
C ASN A 582 -3.58 -15.03 9.67
N ALA A 583 -4.66 -14.98 10.44
CA ALA A 583 -5.18 -13.71 10.99
C ALA A 583 -4.22 -13.10 12.02
N GLN A 584 -4.30 -11.79 12.23
CA GLN A 584 -3.52 -11.10 13.25
C GLN A 584 -3.86 -11.63 14.66
N GLN A 585 -2.93 -11.47 15.60
CA GLN A 585 -3.11 -11.99 16.96
C GLN A 585 -4.34 -11.41 17.67
N MET A 586 -4.69 -10.14 17.42
CA MET A 586 -5.90 -9.52 17.96
C MET A 586 -7.17 -10.26 17.50
N THR A 587 -7.26 -10.58 16.21
CA THR A 587 -8.36 -11.39 15.66
C THR A 587 -8.39 -12.78 16.27
N ARG A 588 -7.23 -13.45 16.37
CA ARG A 588 -7.14 -14.79 16.98
C ARG A 588 -7.53 -14.78 18.46
N TYR A 589 -7.13 -13.76 19.23
CA TYR A 589 -7.58 -13.60 20.62
C TYR A 589 -9.08 -13.39 20.74
N LYS A 590 -9.66 -12.53 19.88
CA LYS A 590 -11.12 -12.38 19.81
C LYS A 590 -11.79 -13.71 19.46
N MET A 591 -11.30 -14.43 18.45
CA MET A 591 -11.85 -15.74 18.09
C MET A 591 -11.71 -16.78 19.23
N ALA A 592 -10.63 -16.72 20.00
CA ALA A 592 -10.43 -17.58 21.16
C ALA A 592 -11.42 -17.26 22.30
N LEU A 593 -11.75 -15.98 22.52
CA LEU A 593 -12.81 -15.58 23.45
C LEU A 593 -14.17 -16.18 23.10
N TYR A 594 -14.41 -16.57 21.84
CA TYR A 594 -15.67 -17.19 21.41
C TYR A 594 -15.59 -18.70 21.22
N GLY A 595 -14.48 -19.32 21.62
CA GLY A 595 -14.24 -20.75 21.38
C GLY A 595 -14.17 -21.10 19.88
N GLN A 596 -13.85 -20.12 19.03
CA GLN A 596 -13.64 -20.30 17.60
C GLN A 596 -12.16 -20.47 17.24
N TYR A 597 -11.26 -20.33 18.23
CA TYR A 597 -9.81 -20.56 18.14
C TYR A 597 -9.30 -21.08 19.49
N ASP A 598 -8.20 -21.82 19.53
CA ASP A 598 -7.65 -22.35 20.80
C ASP A 598 -6.70 -21.32 21.45
N TRP A 599 -6.90 -21.03 22.73
CA TRP A 599 -5.97 -20.22 23.52
C TRP A 599 -4.58 -20.85 23.61
N ALA A 600 -4.46 -22.19 23.51
CA ALA A 600 -3.17 -22.88 23.51
C ALA A 600 -2.27 -22.41 22.35
N ASP A 601 -2.86 -22.09 21.20
CA ASP A 601 -2.17 -21.61 20.00
C ASP A 601 -1.92 -20.09 20.03
N SER A 602 -2.24 -19.43 21.14
CA SER A 602 -1.99 -18.01 21.35
C SER A 602 -0.88 -17.78 22.37
N TYR A 603 -0.15 -16.68 22.20
CA TYR A 603 0.98 -16.32 23.07
C TYR A 603 0.56 -16.17 24.54
N TYR A 604 1.42 -16.66 25.44
CA TYR A 604 1.22 -16.55 26.88
C TYR A 604 1.95 -15.32 27.44
N ILE A 605 1.23 -14.46 28.16
CA ILE A 605 1.78 -13.28 28.84
C ILE A 605 1.92 -13.64 30.34
N PRO A 606 3.15 -13.74 30.89
CA PRO A 606 3.35 -14.08 32.28
C PRO A 606 2.81 -13.00 33.23
N LEU A 607 1.98 -13.37 34.20
CA LEU A 607 1.37 -12.39 35.11
C LEU A 607 2.39 -11.62 35.97
N LEU A 608 3.60 -12.16 36.17
CA LEU A 608 4.66 -11.51 36.95
C LEU A 608 5.10 -10.15 36.38
N ILE A 609 4.88 -9.88 35.08
CA ILE A 609 5.28 -8.61 34.47
C ILE A 609 4.40 -7.43 34.91
N PHE A 610 3.28 -7.72 35.59
CA PHE A 610 2.36 -6.74 36.16
C PHE A 610 2.57 -6.55 37.67
N ASP A 611 3.46 -7.34 38.28
CA ASP A 611 3.76 -7.25 39.71
C ASP A 611 4.93 -6.28 39.92
N LYS A 612 4.61 -5.04 40.32
CA LYS A 612 5.60 -3.99 40.61
C LYS A 612 6.51 -4.33 41.81
N ASP A 613 6.06 -5.20 42.71
CA ASP A 613 6.77 -5.57 43.93
C ASP A 613 7.66 -6.81 43.73
N HIS A 614 7.59 -7.44 42.55
CA HIS A 614 8.39 -8.61 42.23
C HIS A 614 9.89 -8.24 42.09
N PRO A 615 10.86 -9.07 42.52
CA PRO A 615 12.28 -8.76 42.42
C PRO A 615 12.79 -8.48 41.00
N LEU A 616 12.09 -9.01 39.97
CA LEU A 616 12.40 -8.76 38.55
C LEU A 616 11.68 -7.53 37.97
N ALA A 617 10.82 -6.86 38.73
CA ALA A 617 10.01 -5.73 38.28
C ALA A 617 10.86 -4.58 37.72
N TYR A 618 12.02 -4.29 38.33
CA TYR A 618 12.95 -3.28 37.81
C TYR A 618 13.31 -3.51 36.33
N PHE A 619 13.40 -4.77 35.91
CA PHE A 619 13.74 -5.14 34.53
C PHE A 619 12.53 -5.47 33.68
N ALA A 620 11.40 -5.85 34.27
CA ALA A 620 10.31 -6.52 33.57
C ALA A 620 8.91 -5.96 33.84
N TYR A 621 8.78 -4.92 34.67
CA TYR A 621 7.50 -4.29 34.94
C TYR A 621 7.00 -3.58 33.68
N SER A 622 5.97 -4.15 33.06
CA SER A 622 5.55 -3.79 31.71
C SER A 622 5.10 -2.34 31.60
N ARG A 623 4.53 -1.76 32.68
CA ARG A 623 4.06 -0.36 32.71
C ARG A 623 5.14 0.68 32.43
N ASN A 624 6.41 0.35 32.66
CA ASN A 624 7.54 1.26 32.45
C ASN A 624 8.31 0.96 31.15
N ILE A 625 7.78 0.07 30.31
CA ILE A 625 8.53 -0.49 29.17
C ILE A 625 7.70 -0.45 27.90
N VAL A 626 6.39 -0.73 27.99
CA VAL A 626 5.49 -0.75 26.84
C VAL A 626 4.77 0.59 26.71
N ALA A 627 4.47 0.99 25.48
CA ALA A 627 3.75 2.21 25.17
C ALA A 627 2.40 2.26 25.88
N GLN A 628 1.97 3.47 26.23
CA GLN A 628 0.72 3.77 26.90
C GLN A 628 -0.49 3.13 26.19
N TRP A 629 -0.53 3.09 24.87
CA TRP A 629 -1.65 2.47 24.13
C TRP A 629 -1.66 0.93 24.21
N VAL A 630 -0.53 0.28 24.53
CA VAL A 630 -0.42 -1.18 24.63
C VAL A 630 -0.75 -1.66 26.04
N TYR A 631 -0.32 -0.93 27.07
CA TYR A 631 -0.43 -1.38 28.46
C TYR A 631 -1.86 -1.84 28.87
N PRO A 632 -2.94 -1.08 28.58
CA PRO A 632 -4.30 -1.47 28.93
C PRO A 632 -4.81 -2.74 28.20
N HIS A 633 -4.25 -3.06 27.04
CA HIS A 633 -4.61 -4.25 26.28
C HIS A 633 -3.90 -5.50 26.83
N ILE A 634 -2.61 -5.39 27.15
CA ILE A 634 -1.83 -6.54 27.63
C ILE A 634 -2.25 -7.00 29.02
N THR A 635 -2.78 -6.12 29.87
CA THR A 635 -3.35 -6.52 31.17
C THR A 635 -4.56 -7.44 30.97
N ALA A 636 -5.47 -7.07 30.07
CA ALA A 636 -6.61 -7.91 29.72
C ALA A 636 -6.16 -9.21 29.04
N PHE A 637 -5.25 -9.16 28.06
CA PHE A 637 -4.76 -10.38 27.42
C PHE A 637 -4.05 -11.32 28.40
N GLY A 638 -3.26 -10.78 29.33
CA GLY A 638 -2.66 -11.56 30.41
C GLY A 638 -3.71 -12.34 31.19
N TYR A 639 -4.77 -11.66 31.62
CA TYR A 639 -5.87 -12.29 32.35
C TYR A 639 -6.62 -13.34 31.50
N LEU A 640 -7.09 -12.95 30.32
CA LEU A 640 -7.90 -13.80 29.42
C LEU A 640 -7.14 -15.08 29.02
N ARG A 641 -5.86 -14.92 28.67
CA ARG A 641 -5.00 -16.03 28.27
C ARG A 641 -4.63 -16.95 29.43
N TYR A 642 -4.46 -16.39 30.63
CA TYR A 642 -4.14 -17.15 31.85
C TYR A 642 -5.24 -18.15 32.20
N PHE A 643 -6.48 -17.68 32.15
CA PHE A 643 -7.65 -18.50 32.43
C PHE A 643 -8.20 -19.24 31.19
N ARG A 644 -7.71 -18.90 29.99
CA ARG A 644 -8.19 -19.41 28.69
C ARG A 644 -9.69 -19.19 28.53
N ILE A 645 -10.16 -17.99 28.85
CA ILE A 645 -11.59 -17.67 28.93
C ILE A 645 -12.23 -17.78 27.55
N PHE A 646 -13.30 -18.56 27.42
CA PHE A 646 -14.10 -18.60 26.21
C PHE A 646 -15.58 -18.62 26.54
N ASN A 647 -16.39 -18.04 25.65
CA ASN A 647 -17.83 -18.09 25.64
C ASN A 647 -18.28 -18.70 24.32
N GLN A 648 -18.67 -19.97 24.33
CA GLN A 648 -19.06 -20.69 23.13
C GLN A 648 -20.47 -20.29 22.70
N GLN A 649 -20.57 -19.14 22.05
CA GLN A 649 -21.79 -18.60 21.45
C GLN A 649 -21.63 -18.47 19.93
N GLY A 650 -22.71 -18.73 19.20
CA GLY A 650 -22.76 -18.60 17.75
C GLY A 650 -22.33 -19.85 16.98
N PRO A 651 -22.44 -19.82 15.64
CA PRO A 651 -22.07 -20.92 14.79
C PRO A 651 -20.54 -21.07 14.68
N SER A 652 -20.07 -22.30 14.46
CA SER A 652 -18.64 -22.63 14.31
C SER A 652 -18.01 -21.94 13.10
N LEU A 653 -16.68 -21.80 13.06
CA LEU A 653 -15.93 -21.25 11.91
C LEU A 653 -15.04 -22.28 11.20
N PHE A 654 -15.28 -23.58 11.38
CA PHE A 654 -14.37 -24.62 10.86
C PHE A 654 -14.20 -24.61 9.33
N GLU A 655 -15.16 -24.09 8.59
CA GLU A 655 -15.06 -24.01 7.12
C GLU A 655 -14.10 -22.94 6.61
N ILE A 656 -13.60 -22.05 7.47
CA ILE A 656 -12.59 -21.03 7.11
C ILE A 656 -11.19 -21.36 7.67
N TYR A 657 -11.01 -22.54 8.26
CA TYR A 657 -9.70 -23.06 8.66
C TYR A 657 -8.96 -23.62 7.45
N SER A 658 -7.67 -23.30 7.33
CA SER A 658 -6.79 -24.00 6.38
C SER A 658 -6.62 -25.46 6.75
N ASN A 659 -6.51 -25.73 8.05
CA ASN A 659 -6.39 -27.07 8.62
C ASN A 659 -7.53 -27.28 9.63
N PRO A 660 -8.72 -27.71 9.17
CA PRO A 660 -9.86 -27.89 10.07
C PRO A 660 -9.56 -28.96 11.12
N PRO A 661 -10.05 -28.81 12.37
CA PRO A 661 -9.88 -29.83 13.40
C PRO A 661 -10.46 -31.17 12.96
N LYS A 662 -9.69 -32.26 13.09
CA LYS A 662 -10.04 -33.61 12.57
C LYS A 662 -11.39 -34.12 13.06
N ASP A 663 -11.73 -33.82 14.32
CA ASP A 663 -12.97 -34.28 14.95
C ASP A 663 -14.09 -33.22 14.89
N GLY A 664 -13.89 -32.13 14.15
CA GLY A 664 -14.82 -31.00 14.09
C GLY A 664 -14.99 -30.30 15.43
N LYS A 665 -13.97 -30.35 16.31
CA LYS A 665 -13.96 -29.75 17.64
C LYS A 665 -12.58 -29.22 17.98
N LEU A 666 -12.53 -28.09 18.68
CA LEU A 666 -11.31 -27.54 19.27
C LEU A 666 -11.07 -28.13 20.66
N ASN A 667 -9.81 -28.19 21.09
CA ASN A 667 -9.43 -28.68 22.40
C ASN A 667 -9.53 -27.57 23.47
N LEU A 668 -10.75 -27.07 23.66
CA LEU A 668 -11.00 -25.96 24.57
C LEU A 668 -10.99 -26.42 26.02
N SER A 669 -10.14 -25.81 26.84
CA SER A 669 -10.10 -26.03 28.28
C SER A 669 -9.88 -24.71 29.01
N GLN A 670 -10.75 -24.37 29.96
CA GLN A 670 -10.49 -23.28 30.91
C GLN A 670 -9.59 -23.76 32.05
N ARG A 671 -8.77 -22.86 32.58
CA ARG A 671 -7.98 -23.13 33.78
C ARG A 671 -8.91 -23.13 34.99
N GLU A 672 -8.78 -24.16 35.84
CA GLU A 672 -9.54 -24.24 37.10
C GLU A 672 -9.19 -23.09 38.06
N THR A 673 -10.20 -22.57 38.74
CA THR A 673 -10.06 -21.53 39.76
C THR A 673 -10.09 -22.13 41.16
N GLY A 674 -9.24 -21.61 42.05
CA GLY A 674 -9.29 -21.93 43.48
C GLY A 674 -10.42 -21.17 44.19
N ALA A 675 -10.68 -21.54 45.45
CA ALA A 675 -11.67 -20.85 46.29
C ALA A 675 -11.37 -19.35 46.48
N GLU A 676 -10.08 -18.98 46.47
CA GLU A 676 -9.59 -17.61 46.52
C GLU A 676 -8.70 -17.32 45.29
N PRO A 677 -8.65 -16.07 44.80
CA PRO A 677 -7.82 -15.72 43.67
C PRO A 677 -6.32 -15.77 44.04
N GLU A 678 -5.50 -16.21 43.10
CA GLU A 678 -4.04 -16.18 43.25
C GLU A 678 -3.53 -14.74 43.39
N GLU A 679 -2.46 -14.52 44.18
CA GLU A 679 -1.92 -13.18 44.43
C GLU A 679 -1.56 -12.42 43.13
N SER A 680 -0.98 -13.11 42.16
CA SER A 680 -0.63 -12.53 40.84
C SER A 680 -1.87 -12.06 40.07
N VAL A 681 -3.01 -12.73 40.23
CA VAL A 681 -4.29 -12.35 39.63
C VAL A 681 -4.86 -11.13 40.35
N VAL A 682 -4.77 -11.10 41.68
CA VAL A 682 -5.19 -9.93 42.48
C VAL A 682 -4.40 -8.69 42.07
N LYS A 683 -3.07 -8.77 41.98
CA LYS A 683 -2.21 -7.66 41.54
C LYS A 683 -2.53 -7.19 40.13
N LEU A 684 -2.78 -8.11 39.19
CA LEU A 684 -3.20 -7.75 37.85
C LEU A 684 -4.54 -7.00 37.84
N VAL A 685 -5.52 -7.46 38.61
CA VAL A 685 -6.82 -6.78 38.70
C VAL A 685 -6.69 -5.41 39.38
N GLU A 686 -5.81 -5.27 40.38
CA GLU A 686 -5.46 -3.96 40.95
C GLU A 686 -4.87 -3.02 39.89
N GLU A 687 -3.95 -3.50 39.05
CA GLU A 687 -3.42 -2.73 37.92
C GLU A 687 -4.53 -2.33 36.93
N MET A 688 -5.43 -3.25 36.57
CA MET A 688 -6.57 -2.95 35.69
C MET A 688 -7.53 -1.91 36.29
N ILE A 689 -7.80 -1.97 37.60
CA ILE A 689 -8.60 -0.97 38.31
C ILE A 689 -7.89 0.39 38.29
N SER A 690 -6.56 0.43 38.41
CA SER A 690 -5.78 1.67 38.35
C SER A 690 -5.88 2.38 36.99
N LEU A 691 -6.28 1.66 35.93
CA LEU A 691 -6.48 2.21 34.60
C LEU A 691 -7.87 2.82 34.38
N ARG A 692 -8.82 2.68 35.33
CA ARG A 692 -10.15 3.31 35.26
C ARG A 692 -10.02 4.82 35.04
N ARG A 693 -10.82 5.36 34.12
CA ARG A 693 -10.88 6.79 33.78
C ARG A 693 -12.26 7.39 34.05
N PRO A 694 -12.38 8.73 34.16
CA PRO A 694 -13.62 9.39 34.57
C PRO A 694 -14.86 9.09 33.70
N LYS A 695 -14.71 8.89 32.39
CA LYS A 695 -15.84 8.53 31.50
C LYS A 695 -16.11 7.03 31.43
N GLY A 696 -15.32 6.22 32.13
CA GLY A 696 -15.52 4.77 32.25
C GLY A 696 -14.57 3.91 31.43
N SER A 697 -13.69 4.51 30.61
CA SER A 697 -12.72 3.71 29.87
C SER A 697 -11.70 3.03 30.80
N ILE A 698 -11.12 1.93 30.32
CA ILE A 698 -9.95 1.30 30.92
C ILE A 698 -8.74 1.66 30.05
N GLY A 699 -8.06 2.74 30.45
CA GLY A 699 -6.92 3.27 29.72
C GLY A 699 -7.27 3.91 28.38
N THR A 700 -8.37 4.65 28.29
CA THR A 700 -8.89 5.43 27.13
C THR A 700 -9.44 4.67 25.94
N TYR A 701 -8.92 3.49 25.62
CA TYR A 701 -9.29 2.84 24.36
C TYR A 701 -10.57 2.01 24.49
N THR A 702 -11.43 2.08 23.46
CA THR A 702 -12.66 1.27 23.40
C THR A 702 -12.34 -0.24 23.39
N VAL A 703 -11.29 -0.65 22.66
CA VAL A 703 -10.90 -2.08 22.55
C VAL A 703 -10.35 -2.62 23.87
N SER A 704 -9.44 -1.90 24.55
CA SER A 704 -8.97 -2.31 25.87
C SER A 704 -10.12 -2.36 26.87
N THR A 705 -11.01 -1.37 26.84
CA THR A 705 -12.19 -1.32 27.70
C THR A 705 -13.02 -2.60 27.52
N GLN A 706 -13.40 -2.95 26.28
CA GLN A 706 -14.14 -4.17 25.95
C GLN A 706 -13.48 -5.44 26.52
N LEU A 707 -12.18 -5.62 26.28
CA LEU A 707 -11.44 -6.80 26.76
C LEU A 707 -11.40 -6.88 28.29
N ASN A 708 -11.21 -5.76 28.98
CA ASN A 708 -11.21 -5.69 30.43
C ASN A 708 -12.58 -6.03 31.03
N LEU A 709 -13.70 -5.67 30.36
CA LEU A 709 -15.04 -6.01 30.86
C LEU A 709 -15.27 -7.53 30.93
N PHE A 710 -14.74 -8.30 29.97
CA PHE A 710 -14.78 -9.77 30.04
C PHE A 710 -14.00 -10.32 31.23
N CYS A 711 -12.84 -9.74 31.51
CA CYS A 711 -12.01 -10.12 32.66
C CYS A 711 -12.75 -9.86 33.98
N PHE A 712 -13.39 -8.69 34.10
CA PHE A 712 -14.15 -8.31 35.29
C PHE A 712 -15.37 -9.20 35.50
N LYS A 713 -16.12 -9.50 34.43
CA LYS A 713 -17.24 -10.44 34.48
C LYS A 713 -16.79 -11.80 35.01
N HIS A 714 -15.73 -12.37 34.42
CA HIS A 714 -15.17 -13.65 34.88
C HIS A 714 -14.70 -13.61 36.34
N PHE A 715 -14.03 -12.53 36.77
CA PHE A 715 -13.59 -12.37 38.15
C PHE A 715 -14.75 -12.35 39.14
N ILE A 716 -15.82 -11.60 38.82
CA ILE A 716 -17.03 -11.50 39.66
C ILE A 716 -17.74 -12.85 39.77
N GLU A 717 -17.83 -13.60 38.67
CA GLU A 717 -18.49 -14.91 38.64
C GLU A 717 -17.74 -15.96 39.48
N ASN A 718 -16.41 -15.91 39.51
CA ASN A 718 -15.60 -16.87 40.27
C ASN A 718 -15.40 -16.47 41.74
N TRP A 719 -15.29 -15.18 42.05
CA TRP A 719 -15.04 -14.68 43.42
C TRP A 719 -16.04 -13.58 43.83
N PRO A 720 -17.35 -13.90 43.97
CA PRO A 720 -18.41 -12.91 44.15
C PRO A 720 -18.34 -12.12 45.46
N ASN A 721 -17.60 -12.62 46.46
CA ASN A 721 -17.45 -11.98 47.78
C ASN A 721 -16.14 -11.20 47.92
N HIS A 722 -15.30 -11.15 46.88
CA HIS A 722 -14.01 -10.44 46.96
C HIS A 722 -14.20 -8.92 47.03
N LYS A 723 -13.28 -8.22 47.73
CA LYS A 723 -13.35 -6.77 47.98
C LYS A 723 -13.48 -5.89 46.72
N PHE A 724 -13.03 -6.38 45.56
CA PHE A 724 -13.09 -5.64 44.30
C PHE A 724 -14.44 -5.69 43.59
N VAL A 725 -15.30 -6.66 43.92
CA VAL A 725 -16.55 -6.91 43.17
C VAL A 725 -17.44 -5.68 43.04
N PRO A 726 -17.66 -4.84 44.08
CA PRO A 726 -18.47 -3.62 43.92
C PRO A 726 -17.88 -2.67 42.86
N THR A 727 -16.58 -2.40 42.93
CA THR A 727 -15.88 -1.53 41.98
C THR A 727 -15.91 -2.09 40.56
N LEU A 728 -15.70 -3.40 40.40
CA LEU A 728 -15.72 -4.04 39.08
C LEU A 728 -17.11 -3.98 38.42
N LYS A 729 -18.19 -4.08 39.21
CA LYS A 729 -19.57 -3.93 38.69
C LYS A 729 -19.84 -2.52 38.18
N GLU A 730 -19.38 -1.50 38.90
CA GLU A 730 -19.47 -0.11 38.44
C GLU A 730 -18.68 0.10 37.14
N MET A 731 -17.44 -0.41 37.09
CA MET A 731 -16.58 -0.29 35.91
C MET A 731 -17.17 -0.98 34.67
N ILE A 732 -17.92 -2.08 34.82
CA ILE A 732 -18.63 -2.71 33.71
C ILE A 732 -19.71 -1.78 33.13
N GLU A 733 -20.53 -1.15 33.98
CA GLU A 733 -21.60 -0.27 33.50
C GLU A 733 -21.06 1.06 32.94
N GLU A 734 -20.00 1.61 33.52
CA GLU A 734 -19.33 2.81 32.99
C GLU A 734 -18.60 2.53 31.68
N GLY A 735 -17.82 1.44 31.62
CA GLY A 735 -17.12 1.04 30.41
C GLY A 735 -18.09 0.75 29.26
N PHE A 736 -19.25 0.16 29.55
CA PHE A 736 -20.31 -0.04 28.56
C PHE A 736 -20.79 1.29 27.96
N LYS A 737 -21.06 2.31 28.80
CA LYS A 737 -21.49 3.63 28.34
C LYS A 737 -20.42 4.31 27.50
N PHE A 738 -19.15 4.20 27.91
CA PHE A 738 -18.00 4.71 27.17
C PHE A 738 -17.94 4.11 25.75
N ILE A 739 -18.04 2.78 25.64
CA ILE A 739 -18.03 2.07 24.35
C ILE A 739 -19.18 2.54 23.46
N GLN A 740 -20.41 2.63 23.99
CA GLN A 740 -21.57 3.09 23.22
C GLN A 740 -21.41 4.49 22.68
N MET A 741 -20.88 5.38 23.51
CA MET A 741 -20.68 6.80 23.17
C MET A 741 -19.75 6.98 21.97
N ASN A 742 -18.70 6.17 21.85
CA ASN A 742 -17.78 6.22 20.70
C ASN A 742 -18.39 5.55 19.46
N ILE A 743 -18.95 4.35 19.60
CA ILE A 743 -19.45 3.54 18.49
C ILE A 743 -20.69 4.15 17.82
N PHE A 744 -21.58 4.76 18.61
CA PHE A 744 -22.85 5.32 18.16
C PHE A 744 -22.94 6.83 18.45
N ASN A 745 -21.90 7.56 18.08
CA ASN A 745 -21.92 9.02 18.15
C ASN A 745 -22.96 9.63 17.19
N GLU A 746 -23.35 10.89 17.44
CA GLU A 746 -24.39 11.57 16.68
C GLU A 746 -23.97 11.96 15.25
N ILE A 747 -22.66 12.05 14.97
CA ILE A 747 -22.12 12.66 13.75
C ILE A 747 -21.94 11.63 12.63
N SER A 748 -21.42 10.45 12.96
CA SER A 748 -21.08 9.39 11.99
C SER A 748 -21.31 7.99 12.60
N PRO A 749 -22.54 7.68 13.00
CA PRO A 749 -22.85 6.38 13.60
C PRO A 749 -22.65 5.26 12.57
N TYR A 750 -22.17 4.11 13.04
CA TYR A 750 -21.89 2.93 12.20
C TYR A 750 -20.68 3.06 11.25
N THR A 751 -19.68 3.86 11.61
CA THR A 751 -18.40 3.94 10.88
C THR A 751 -17.26 3.16 11.55
N GLY A 752 -17.45 2.69 12.79
CA GLY A 752 -16.43 1.98 13.55
C GLY A 752 -15.43 2.91 14.24
N GLN A 753 -15.93 4.01 14.81
CA GLN A 753 -15.17 4.87 15.68
C GLN A 753 -14.91 4.22 17.04
N LEU A 754 -13.68 4.36 17.55
CA LEU A 754 -13.22 3.73 18.79
C LEU A 754 -12.61 4.70 19.80
N ASP A 755 -12.43 5.95 19.41
CA ASP A 755 -11.82 7.01 20.20
C ASP A 755 -12.46 8.35 19.84
N ASP A 756 -12.12 9.39 20.59
CA ASP A 756 -12.64 10.75 20.41
C ASP A 756 -11.46 11.70 20.27
N GLY A 757 -11.09 12.04 19.03
CA GLY A 757 -9.96 12.92 18.71
C GLY A 757 -10.31 14.41 18.63
N ARG A 758 -11.37 14.86 19.31
CA ARG A 758 -11.88 16.25 19.16
C ARG A 758 -10.83 17.33 19.38
N TRP A 759 -9.85 17.11 20.26
CA TRP A 759 -8.87 18.13 20.59
C TRP A 759 -7.84 18.24 19.48
N TRP A 760 -7.39 17.12 18.94
CA TRP A 760 -6.61 17.07 17.72
C TRP A 760 -7.33 17.74 16.55
N ASP A 761 -8.61 17.42 16.32
CA ASP A 761 -9.42 18.03 15.27
C ASP A 761 -9.50 19.55 15.43
N THR A 762 -9.73 20.02 16.65
CA THR A 762 -9.84 21.44 16.98
C THR A 762 -8.51 22.18 16.82
N LEU A 763 -7.41 21.54 17.21
CA LEU A 763 -6.06 22.08 17.06
C LEU A 763 -5.66 22.21 15.59
N LEU A 764 -5.88 21.14 14.81
CA LEU A 764 -5.55 21.11 13.38
C LEU A 764 -6.41 22.09 12.57
N VAL A 765 -7.70 22.21 12.90
CA VAL A 765 -8.59 23.20 12.27
C VAL A 765 -8.18 24.63 12.64
N GLN A 766 -7.85 24.92 13.90
CA GLN A 766 -7.35 26.23 14.29
C GLN A 766 -6.07 26.59 13.53
N TRP A 767 -5.14 25.64 13.41
CA TRP A 767 -3.92 25.82 12.62
C TRP A 767 -4.27 26.18 11.16
N ALA A 768 -5.17 25.43 10.53
CA ALA A 768 -5.61 25.69 9.16
C ALA A 768 -6.26 27.07 8.98
N LEU A 769 -7.14 27.48 9.90
CA LEU A 769 -7.80 28.79 9.87
C LEU A 769 -6.80 29.94 10.06
N LEU A 770 -5.81 29.79 10.96
CA LEU A 770 -4.76 30.79 11.18
C LEU A 770 -3.87 30.97 9.94
N GLU A 771 -3.43 29.87 9.33
CA GLU A 771 -2.64 29.90 8.08
C GLU A 771 -3.46 30.46 6.90
N ALA A 772 -4.78 30.21 6.89
CA ALA A 772 -5.71 30.78 5.93
C ALA A 772 -6.13 32.22 6.24
N GLY A 773 -5.53 32.87 7.24
CA GLY A 773 -5.76 34.29 7.55
C GLY A 773 -7.14 34.61 8.11
N GLU A 774 -7.78 33.66 8.81
CA GLU A 774 -8.99 33.93 9.59
C GLU A 774 -8.71 34.95 10.72
N ASP A 775 -9.75 35.66 11.15
CA ASP A 775 -9.65 36.54 12.30
C ASP A 775 -9.42 35.74 13.59
N GLU A 776 -8.27 35.97 14.22
CA GLU A 776 -7.84 35.25 15.43
C GLU A 776 -8.81 35.43 16.60
N ASP A 777 -9.55 36.54 16.67
CA ASP A 777 -10.51 36.76 17.78
C ASP A 777 -11.64 35.73 17.76
N LYS A 778 -11.99 35.19 16.58
CA LYS A 778 -12.99 34.13 16.46
C LYS A 778 -12.53 32.80 17.03
N LEU A 779 -11.21 32.60 17.15
CA LEU A 779 -10.62 31.33 17.58
C LEU A 779 -10.38 31.28 19.09
N ILE A 780 -10.42 32.44 19.77
CA ILE A 780 -10.14 32.57 21.20
C ILE A 780 -11.04 31.67 22.05
N ASP A 781 -12.32 31.58 21.73
CA ASP A 781 -13.26 30.72 22.47
C ASP A 781 -12.86 29.24 22.39
N SER A 782 -12.37 28.78 21.24
CA SER A 782 -11.90 27.41 21.05
C SER A 782 -10.55 27.14 21.71
N LEU A 783 -9.67 28.15 21.75
CA LEU A 783 -8.38 28.06 22.43
C LEU A 783 -8.53 28.10 23.96
N ASP A 784 -9.48 28.88 24.47
CA ASP A 784 -9.90 28.85 25.87
C ASP A 784 -10.44 27.47 26.25
N LYS A 785 -11.24 26.88 25.36
CA LYS A 785 -11.80 25.53 25.57
C LYS A 785 -10.70 24.48 25.66
N LEU A 786 -9.74 24.47 24.74
CA LEU A 786 -8.55 23.60 24.82
C LEU A 786 -7.76 23.82 26.11
N THR A 787 -7.54 25.08 26.48
CA THR A 787 -6.78 25.45 27.69
C THR A 787 -7.46 25.01 28.98
N THR A 788 -8.79 24.89 28.97
CA THR A 788 -9.59 24.50 30.14
C THR A 788 -9.80 22.99 30.22
N ASP A 789 -10.05 22.35 29.08
CA ASP A 789 -10.53 20.96 29.03
C ASP A 789 -9.45 19.97 28.58
N ALA A 790 -8.51 20.36 27.73
CA ALA A 790 -7.52 19.47 27.12
C ALA A 790 -6.12 19.63 27.74
N TRP A 791 -5.76 20.84 28.17
CA TRP A 791 -4.46 21.13 28.78
C TRP A 791 -4.35 20.54 30.20
N GLN A 792 -3.27 19.81 30.43
CA GLN A 792 -3.01 19.09 31.67
C GLN A 792 -2.02 19.82 32.58
N GLU A 793 -2.02 19.47 33.87
CA GLU A 793 -1.15 20.12 34.84
C GLU A 793 0.34 20.00 34.51
N ASN A 794 0.77 18.94 33.82
CA ASN A 794 2.17 18.79 33.39
C ASN A 794 2.54 19.64 32.17
N GLY A 795 1.58 20.34 31.55
CA GLY A 795 1.76 21.16 30.36
C GLY A 795 1.39 20.48 29.03
N GLY A 796 1.16 19.16 29.04
CA GLY A 796 0.76 18.43 27.84
C GLY A 796 -0.72 18.65 27.49
N ILE A 797 -1.09 18.39 26.25
CA ILE A 797 -2.47 18.38 25.76
C ILE A 797 -2.92 16.94 25.59
N ALA A 798 -4.13 16.63 26.05
CA ALA A 798 -4.77 15.34 25.79
C ALA A 798 -5.40 15.33 24.38
N TYR A 799 -5.22 14.23 23.65
CA TYR A 799 -5.87 13.96 22.37
C TYR A 799 -7.41 14.05 22.42
N GLY A 800 -8.00 13.60 23.54
CA GLY A 800 -9.43 13.30 23.62
C GLY A 800 -9.99 13.08 25.02
N TRP A 801 -11.19 12.52 25.07
CA TRP A 801 -11.79 12.09 26.34
C TRP A 801 -11.01 10.96 27.00
N ASP A 802 -10.89 11.03 28.33
CA ASP A 802 -10.17 10.07 29.18
C ASP A 802 -8.64 10.02 28.95
N PHE A 803 -8.09 10.79 28.00
CA PHE A 803 -6.66 10.93 27.72
C PHE A 803 -5.92 11.88 28.67
N GLU A 804 -6.57 12.43 29.69
CA GLU A 804 -5.97 13.42 30.62
C GLU A 804 -4.73 12.89 31.36
N TYR A 805 -4.59 11.57 31.52
CA TYR A 805 -3.40 10.96 32.14
C TYR A 805 -2.26 10.67 31.17
N ALA A 806 -2.52 10.76 29.87
CA ALA A 806 -1.61 10.46 28.79
C ALA A 806 -1.69 11.59 27.73
N PRO A 807 -1.34 12.83 28.09
CA PRO A 807 -1.20 13.88 27.10
C PRO A 807 -0.05 13.53 26.15
N ASP A 808 -0.21 13.88 24.88
CA ASP A 808 0.75 13.56 23.82
C ASP A 808 1.51 14.79 23.33
N THR A 809 2.66 14.53 22.72
CA THR A 809 3.60 15.55 22.24
C THR A 809 3.16 16.18 20.93
N ASP A 810 2.28 15.54 20.15
CA ASP A 810 1.86 16.02 18.85
C ASP A 810 0.79 17.11 19.00
N ASP A 811 -0.29 16.80 19.72
CA ASP A 811 -1.32 17.76 20.15
C ASP A 811 -0.69 18.95 20.90
N THR A 812 0.28 18.68 21.79
CA THR A 812 1.00 19.73 22.51
C THR A 812 1.82 20.62 21.56
N SER A 813 2.44 20.06 20.52
CA SER A 813 3.16 20.83 19.51
C SER A 813 2.23 21.76 18.75
N VAL A 814 1.09 21.25 18.26
CA VAL A 814 0.13 22.07 17.50
C VAL A 814 -0.51 23.14 18.40
N TYR A 815 -0.74 22.87 19.69
CA TYR A 815 -1.20 23.89 20.65
C TYR A 815 -0.20 25.04 20.83
N ILE A 816 1.08 24.71 21.05
CA ILE A 816 2.17 25.69 21.13
C ILE A 816 2.25 26.50 19.83
N GLN A 817 2.10 25.83 18.68
CA GLN A 817 2.11 26.47 17.37
C GLN A 817 0.96 27.46 17.20
N ASN A 818 -0.27 27.08 17.53
CA ASN A 818 -1.46 27.93 17.40
C ASN A 818 -1.33 29.22 18.23
N ILE A 819 -0.83 29.12 19.48
CA ILE A 819 -0.54 30.30 20.30
C ILE A 819 0.54 31.18 19.64
N GLY A 820 1.59 30.56 19.08
CA GLY A 820 2.67 31.26 18.39
C GLY A 820 2.21 32.02 17.14
N LEU A 821 1.22 31.48 16.42
CA LEU A 821 0.65 32.05 15.20
C LEU A 821 -0.31 33.22 15.42
N LEU A 822 -0.79 33.45 16.65
CA LEU A 822 -1.53 34.66 16.99
C LEU A 822 -0.70 35.90 16.63
N LYS A 823 -1.33 37.01 16.27
CA LYS A 823 -0.68 38.26 15.89
C LYS A 823 -0.84 39.33 16.97
N LYS A 824 -1.97 39.36 17.67
CA LYS A 824 -2.21 40.37 18.72
C LYS A 824 -1.45 40.02 20.01
N PRO A 825 -0.64 40.94 20.56
CA PRO A 825 0.12 40.71 21.80
C PRO A 825 -0.76 40.35 23.00
N GLU A 826 -1.95 40.93 23.10
CA GLU A 826 -2.93 40.66 24.15
C GLU A 826 -3.42 39.21 24.13
N ASN A 827 -3.69 38.66 22.94
CA ASN A 827 -4.12 37.28 22.77
C ASN A 827 -2.98 36.31 23.11
N LYS A 828 -1.73 36.62 22.73
CA LYS A 828 -0.56 35.82 23.17
C LYS A 828 -0.36 35.84 24.67
N ALA A 829 -0.41 37.04 25.27
CA ALA A 829 -0.17 37.22 26.70
C ALA A 829 -1.15 36.42 27.56
N ARG A 830 -2.39 36.22 27.07
CA ARG A 830 -3.43 35.41 27.72
C ARG A 830 -2.97 33.98 28.02
N TYR A 831 -2.21 33.35 27.12
CA TYR A 831 -1.80 31.95 27.21
C TYR A 831 -0.34 31.75 27.59
N GLN A 832 0.38 32.83 27.97
CA GLN A 832 1.83 32.78 28.22
C GLN A 832 2.22 31.72 29.27
N LYS A 833 1.42 31.56 30.33
CA LYS A 833 1.67 30.55 31.37
C LYS A 833 1.55 29.13 30.82
N ASN A 834 0.49 28.86 30.05
CA ASN A 834 0.24 27.55 29.45
C ASN A 834 1.33 27.22 28.44
N LEU A 835 1.69 28.19 27.59
CA LEU A 835 2.76 28.08 26.60
C LEU A 835 4.09 27.66 27.22
N GLU A 836 4.55 28.33 28.29
CA GLU A 836 5.83 28.00 28.91
C GLU A 836 5.81 26.59 29.53
N LYS A 837 4.71 26.20 30.17
CA LYS A 837 4.60 24.86 30.75
C LYS A 837 4.50 23.77 29.67
N SER A 838 3.82 24.05 28.56
CA SER A 838 3.79 23.13 27.42
C SER A 838 5.17 22.96 26.79
N LYS A 839 5.99 24.02 26.73
CA LYS A 839 7.39 23.89 26.31
C LYS A 839 8.21 23.03 27.28
N GLU A 840 8.01 23.17 28.60
CA GLU A 840 8.65 22.32 29.61
C GLU A 840 8.26 20.84 29.43
N PHE A 841 6.98 20.56 29.16
CA PHE A 841 6.51 19.21 28.83
C PHE A 841 7.23 18.63 27.60
N MET A 842 7.30 19.38 26.50
CA MET A 842 7.98 18.95 25.28
C MET A 842 9.48 18.67 25.51
N GLN A 843 10.15 19.47 26.35
CA GLN A 843 11.54 19.25 26.72
C GLN A 843 11.73 17.99 27.57
N TRP A 844 10.80 17.71 28.49
CA TRP A 844 10.79 16.48 29.28
C TRP A 844 10.55 15.24 28.40
N ALA A 845 9.63 15.34 27.43
CA ALA A 845 9.25 14.21 26.60
C ALA A 845 10.35 13.80 25.59
N GLN A 846 11.24 14.71 25.20
CA GLN A 846 12.31 14.42 24.23
C GLN A 846 13.20 13.27 24.71
N ASN A 847 13.33 12.23 23.89
CA ASN A 847 14.16 11.07 24.20
C ASN A 847 15.66 11.40 24.09
N ASN A 848 16.50 10.54 24.65
CA ASN A 848 17.95 10.63 24.66
C ASN A 848 18.58 10.62 23.26
N ASP A 849 17.90 10.03 22.26
CA ASP A 849 18.31 10.06 20.85
C ASP A 849 18.06 11.42 20.17
N GLY A 850 17.32 12.31 20.83
CA GLY A 850 16.98 13.66 20.39
C GLY A 850 15.62 13.82 19.73
N GLY A 851 14.93 12.73 19.37
CA GLY A 851 13.59 12.81 18.80
C GLY A 851 12.49 12.77 19.85
N LEU A 852 11.25 12.97 19.41
CA LEU A 852 10.07 12.94 20.27
C LEU A 852 9.23 11.66 20.07
N PRO A 853 8.85 10.97 21.16
CA PRO A 853 7.81 9.93 21.15
C PRO A 853 6.42 10.57 21.09
N ALA A 854 5.35 9.78 21.00
CA ALA A 854 3.99 10.31 21.08
C ALA A 854 3.57 10.65 22.52
N PHE A 855 3.82 9.77 23.48
CA PHE A 855 3.39 9.93 24.88
C PHE A 855 4.55 9.78 25.87
N ASP A 856 5.34 8.71 25.73
CA ASP A 856 6.14 8.18 26.82
C ASP A 856 7.65 8.43 26.63
N HIS A 857 8.26 9.19 27.55
CA HIS A 857 9.70 9.42 27.59
C HIS A 857 10.47 8.12 27.90
N GLU A 858 11.42 7.75 27.04
CA GLU A 858 12.32 6.59 27.14
C GLU A 858 11.64 5.21 27.10
N PHE A 859 10.37 5.12 26.68
CA PHE A 859 9.67 3.83 26.52
C PHE A 859 9.98 3.17 25.17
N GLN A 860 11.26 3.20 24.80
CA GLN A 860 11.73 2.65 23.55
C GLN A 860 11.95 1.13 23.62
N GLY A 861 11.77 0.50 24.77
CA GLY A 861 12.02 -0.93 25.01
C GLY A 861 13.51 -1.27 25.17
N ASN A 862 13.81 -2.10 26.17
CA ASN A 862 15.17 -2.63 26.38
C ASN A 862 15.47 -3.82 25.43
N TRP A 863 16.75 -4.15 25.26
CA TRP A 863 17.18 -5.14 24.25
C TRP A 863 16.63 -6.55 24.48
N TYR A 864 16.46 -6.99 25.74
CA TYR A 864 15.98 -8.33 26.05
C TYR A 864 14.45 -8.45 25.89
N PHE A 865 13.68 -7.40 26.20
CA PHE A 865 12.26 -7.34 25.85
C PHE A 865 12.07 -7.33 24.34
N LYS A 866 12.82 -6.50 23.61
CA LYS A 866 12.79 -6.49 22.13
C LYS A 866 13.08 -7.87 21.55
N LEU A 867 14.10 -8.56 22.07
CA LEU A 867 14.43 -9.92 21.66
C LEU A 867 13.29 -10.90 21.99
N GLY A 868 12.73 -10.83 23.19
CA GLY A 868 11.59 -11.68 23.60
C GLY A 868 10.37 -11.48 22.70
N MET A 869 10.01 -10.22 22.41
CA MET A 869 8.90 -9.89 21.51
C MET A 869 9.14 -10.40 20.08
N LYS A 870 10.38 -10.31 19.59
CA LYS A 870 10.76 -10.83 18.27
C LYS A 870 10.73 -12.37 18.21
N VAL A 871 11.25 -13.05 19.22
CA VAL A 871 11.20 -14.52 19.33
C VAL A 871 9.76 -15.02 19.39
N LEU A 872 8.88 -14.25 20.03
CA LEU A 872 7.45 -14.54 20.14
C LEU A 872 6.62 -13.96 18.99
N ASP A 873 7.24 -13.40 17.93
CA ASP A 873 6.55 -12.82 16.76
C ASP A 873 5.43 -11.80 17.11
N LEU A 874 5.49 -11.20 18.30
CA LEU A 874 4.48 -10.27 18.81
C LEU A 874 4.59 -8.89 18.14
N GLU A 875 5.75 -8.60 17.52
CA GLU A 875 5.97 -7.37 16.74
C GLU A 875 5.05 -7.25 15.52
N LYS A 876 4.48 -8.36 15.03
CA LYS A 876 3.51 -8.36 13.92
C LYS A 876 2.07 -8.04 14.34
N SER A 877 1.83 -7.81 15.63
CA SER A 877 0.47 -7.67 16.18
C SER A 877 0.18 -6.32 16.81
N ALA A 878 1.21 -5.58 17.21
CA ALA A 878 1.11 -4.21 17.69
C ALA A 878 2.49 -3.54 17.71
N GLU A 879 2.50 -2.22 17.63
CA GLU A 879 3.68 -1.44 17.97
C GLU A 879 3.76 -1.30 19.49
N ILE A 880 4.68 -2.06 20.10
CA ILE A 880 4.74 -2.26 21.56
C ILE A 880 5.39 -1.10 22.31
N PHE A 881 6.26 -0.37 21.64
CA PHE A 881 7.09 0.69 22.21
C PHE A 881 6.69 2.04 21.61
N ASP A 882 7.11 3.11 22.29
CA ASP A 882 6.90 4.48 21.83
C ASP A 882 8.24 5.13 21.47
N PRO A 883 8.83 4.79 20.30
CA PRO A 883 10.10 5.36 19.88
C PRO A 883 9.95 6.80 19.39
N SER A 884 11.08 7.49 19.30
CA SER A 884 11.14 8.81 18.64
C SER A 884 10.67 8.77 17.19
N CYS A 885 9.84 9.75 16.81
CA CYS A 885 9.17 9.82 15.51
C CYS A 885 9.57 11.09 14.72
N PRO A 886 9.95 10.98 13.43
CA PRO A 886 10.36 12.14 12.62
C PRO A 886 9.24 13.16 12.38
N ASP A 887 8.02 12.72 12.15
CA ASP A 887 6.82 13.56 11.97
C ASP A 887 6.56 14.45 13.21
N ILE A 888 6.48 13.86 14.40
CA ILE A 888 6.29 14.61 15.67
C ILE A 888 7.46 15.57 15.91
N THR A 889 8.70 15.13 15.66
CA THR A 889 9.88 15.99 15.80
C THR A 889 9.81 17.21 14.85
N GLY A 890 9.25 17.03 13.65
CA GLY A 890 9.00 18.12 12.72
C GLY A 890 7.91 19.09 13.19
N HIS A 891 6.82 18.61 13.79
CA HIS A 891 5.79 19.48 14.40
C HIS A 891 6.36 20.30 15.56
N MET A 892 7.20 19.71 16.41
CA MET A 892 7.89 20.47 17.46
C MET A 892 8.69 21.65 16.88
N PHE A 893 9.37 21.45 15.75
CA PHE A 893 10.16 22.51 15.11
C PHE A 893 9.28 23.66 14.63
N GLU A 894 8.15 23.35 13.97
CA GLU A 894 7.19 24.38 13.58
C GLU A 894 6.64 25.15 14.79
N ALA A 895 6.28 24.43 15.85
CA ALA A 895 5.76 24.98 17.09
C ALA A 895 6.75 25.93 17.78
N TYR A 896 8.01 25.50 17.89
CA TYR A 896 9.07 26.27 18.52
C TYR A 896 9.44 27.50 17.69
N ALA A 897 9.51 27.36 16.36
CA ALA A 897 9.78 28.48 15.46
C ALA A 897 8.67 29.54 15.48
N ALA A 898 7.39 29.12 15.57
CA ALA A 898 6.26 30.05 15.74
C ALA A 898 6.38 30.92 17.01
N ASN A 899 7.17 30.46 17.98
CA ASN A 899 7.43 31.14 19.25
C ASN A 899 8.86 31.74 19.33
N GLY A 900 9.54 31.92 18.19
CA GLY A 900 10.84 32.58 18.09
C GLY A 900 12.03 31.74 18.55
N ILE A 901 11.87 30.43 18.69
CA ILE A 901 12.95 29.51 19.04
C ILE A 901 13.54 28.92 17.75
N ASP A 902 14.85 29.05 17.56
CA ASP A 902 15.56 28.61 16.37
C ASP A 902 16.55 27.46 16.65
N LYS A 903 17.32 27.07 15.63
CA LYS A 903 18.36 26.02 15.71
C LYS A 903 19.49 26.29 16.72
N SER A 904 19.59 27.47 17.32
CA SER A 904 20.57 27.73 18.39
C SER A 904 20.16 27.05 19.70
N ASN A 905 18.88 26.70 19.85
CA ASN A 905 18.36 26.01 21.01
C ASN A 905 18.89 24.55 21.10
N PRO A 906 19.42 24.10 22.24
CA PRO A 906 19.97 22.75 22.41
C PRO A 906 18.98 21.61 22.10
N TYR A 907 17.70 21.78 22.40
CA TYR A 907 16.66 20.77 22.14
C TYR A 907 16.40 20.63 20.64
N ILE A 908 16.38 21.74 19.89
CA ILE A 908 16.28 21.73 18.43
C ILE A 908 17.52 21.07 17.81
N GLN A 909 18.72 21.35 18.32
CA GLN A 909 19.95 20.73 17.83
C GLN A 909 19.95 19.20 17.98
N LYS A 910 19.48 18.70 19.13
CA LYS A 910 19.30 17.26 19.34
C LYS A 910 18.27 16.67 18.37
N GLY A 911 17.15 17.35 18.16
CA GLY A 911 16.14 16.94 17.17
C GLY A 911 16.70 16.90 15.75
N ILE A 912 17.55 17.86 15.36
CA ILE A 912 18.20 17.87 14.05
C ILE A 912 19.11 16.65 13.92
N GLN A 913 19.92 16.36 14.95
CA GLN A 913 20.80 15.18 14.95
C GLN A 913 20.03 13.86 14.86
N PHE A 914 18.83 13.80 15.46
CA PHE A 914 17.93 12.67 15.31
C PHE A 914 17.44 12.53 13.86
N LEU A 915 16.91 13.62 13.27
CA LEU A 915 16.40 13.62 11.89
C LEU A 915 17.48 13.27 10.86
N GLU A 916 18.72 13.74 11.07
CA GLU A 916 19.88 13.40 10.22
C GLU A 916 20.30 11.94 10.32
N LYS A 917 19.76 11.17 11.28
CA LYS A 917 20.03 9.73 11.47
C LYS A 917 18.82 8.83 11.20
N SER A 918 17.61 9.38 11.09
CA SER A 918 16.37 8.60 11.07
C SER A 918 15.71 8.45 9.70
N TYR A 919 16.25 9.07 8.64
CA TYR A 919 15.70 8.91 7.28
C TYR A 919 15.94 7.50 6.71
N THR A 920 15.02 7.04 5.87
CA THR A 920 15.19 5.83 5.05
C THR A 920 15.94 6.19 3.77
N ASN A 921 16.94 5.39 3.41
CA ASN A 921 17.62 5.49 2.10
C ASN A 921 16.94 4.55 1.11
N PHE A 922 16.65 5.05 -0.08
CA PHE A 922 16.13 4.27 -1.19
C PHE A 922 17.15 4.13 -2.31
N GLU A 923 16.88 3.20 -3.22
CA GLU A 923 17.63 3.08 -4.48
C GLU A 923 17.65 4.42 -5.23
N ASN A 924 18.70 4.66 -6.02
CA ASN A 924 19.00 5.93 -6.71
C ASN A 924 19.43 7.09 -5.80
N GLY A 925 19.68 6.82 -4.52
CA GLY A 925 20.16 7.82 -3.58
C GLY A 925 19.03 8.72 -3.06
N TYR A 926 17.76 8.39 -3.26
CA TYR A 926 16.68 9.13 -2.61
C TYR A 926 16.62 8.88 -1.11
N ILE A 927 16.06 9.85 -0.37
CA ILE A 927 15.77 9.68 1.05
C ILE A 927 14.36 10.20 1.38
N ALA A 928 13.73 9.59 2.37
CA ALA A 928 12.55 10.16 3.02
C ALA A 928 12.44 9.69 4.48
N TRP A 929 11.76 10.46 5.31
CA TRP A 929 11.45 10.07 6.69
C TRP A 929 10.16 9.27 6.71
N GLN A 930 10.13 8.16 7.45
CA GLN A 930 8.94 7.34 7.60
C GLN A 930 7.97 8.00 8.58
N GLY A 931 6.69 8.12 8.22
CA GLY A 931 5.64 8.65 9.09
C GLY A 931 5.10 7.60 10.05
N ARG A 932 4.89 7.94 11.31
CA ARG A 932 4.34 7.05 12.33
C ARG A 932 2.81 7.11 12.39
N TRP A 933 2.24 8.32 12.26
CA TRP A 933 0.81 8.58 12.49
C TRP A 933 0.02 8.93 11.22
N GLY A 934 0.70 9.51 10.22
CA GLY A 934 0.18 9.69 8.86
C GLY A 934 0.88 8.78 7.85
N ILE A 935 0.14 8.32 6.84
CA ILE A 935 0.65 7.47 5.76
C ILE A 935 1.36 8.34 4.71
N ASN A 936 2.66 8.21 4.46
CA ASN A 936 3.72 7.65 5.29
C ASN A 936 4.95 8.54 5.09
N TYR A 937 5.70 8.32 4.02
CA TYR A 937 6.89 9.09 3.69
C TYR A 937 6.56 10.50 3.20
N ILE A 938 5.44 10.69 2.50
CA ILE A 938 4.97 12.01 2.04
C ILE A 938 4.60 12.89 3.23
N TYR A 939 3.83 12.34 4.17
CA TYR A 939 3.43 13.00 5.41
C TYR A 939 4.63 13.53 6.18
N SER A 940 5.55 12.62 6.56
CA SER A 940 6.68 12.99 7.40
C SER A 940 7.66 13.91 6.67
N SER A 941 7.90 13.71 5.37
CA SER A 941 8.76 14.63 4.60
C SER A 941 8.18 16.05 4.53
N GLY A 942 6.87 16.18 4.33
CA GLY A 942 6.19 17.47 4.32
C GLY A 942 6.37 18.24 5.62
N THR A 943 6.12 17.58 6.75
CA THR A 943 6.28 18.15 8.08
C THR A 943 7.75 18.44 8.45
N VAL A 944 8.66 17.51 8.21
CA VAL A 944 10.09 17.66 8.55
C VAL A 944 10.74 18.81 7.79
N LEU A 945 10.48 18.92 6.49
CA LEU A 945 11.05 20.02 5.68
C LEU A 945 10.56 21.38 6.16
N GLN A 946 9.27 21.50 6.51
CA GLN A 946 8.71 22.74 7.05
C GLN A 946 9.31 23.10 8.41
N GLY A 947 9.38 22.14 9.32
CA GLY A 947 10.02 22.31 10.62
C GLY A 947 11.47 22.79 10.49
N LEU A 948 12.28 22.09 9.69
CA LEU A 948 13.68 22.43 9.44
C LEU A 948 13.84 23.84 8.86
N ARG A 949 13.03 24.21 7.87
CA ARG A 949 13.04 25.57 7.29
C ARG A 949 12.76 26.62 8.36
N LYS A 950 11.69 26.44 9.14
CA LYS A 950 11.22 27.43 10.11
C LYS A 950 12.20 27.65 11.28
N VAL A 951 12.92 26.61 11.72
CA VAL A 951 13.99 26.76 12.74
C VAL A 951 15.32 27.27 12.19
N GLY A 952 15.40 27.57 10.88
CA GLY A 952 16.58 28.14 10.23
C GLY A 952 17.67 27.12 9.87
N TYR A 953 17.32 25.85 9.66
CA TYR A 953 18.25 24.83 9.16
C TYR A 953 18.78 25.20 7.76
N ASN A 954 19.97 24.70 7.40
CA ASN A 954 20.52 24.92 6.07
C ASN A 954 19.79 24.06 5.03
N MET A 955 18.80 24.64 4.36
CA MET A 955 17.99 23.94 3.36
C MET A 955 18.77 23.57 2.08
N LYS A 956 20.02 24.00 1.90
CA LYS A 956 20.91 23.57 0.80
C LYS A 956 21.73 22.32 1.11
N ASN A 957 21.48 21.65 2.24
CA ASN A 957 22.16 20.41 2.62
C ASN A 957 21.80 19.26 1.65
N ASP A 958 22.75 18.35 1.43
CA ASP A 958 22.58 17.10 0.65
C ASP A 958 21.36 16.27 1.08
N ILE A 959 21.11 16.15 2.39
CA ILE A 959 19.93 15.45 2.93
C ILE A 959 18.64 16.06 2.36
N ILE A 960 18.55 17.39 2.40
CA ILE A 960 17.39 18.13 1.87
C ILE A 960 17.28 17.94 0.36
N ALA A 961 18.38 18.11 -0.37
CA ALA A 961 18.38 17.93 -1.82
C ALA A 961 17.89 16.54 -2.25
N ARG A 962 18.33 15.48 -1.55
CA ARG A 962 17.94 14.10 -1.80
C ARG A 962 16.46 13.82 -1.47
N ASN A 963 15.90 14.48 -0.45
CA ASN A 963 14.48 14.38 -0.12
C ASN A 963 13.60 15.19 -1.08
N VAL A 964 14.04 16.38 -1.50
CA VAL A 964 13.33 17.18 -2.51
C VAL A 964 13.29 16.43 -3.85
N ALA A 965 14.42 15.84 -4.26
CA ALA A 965 14.46 15.00 -5.46
C ALA A 965 13.51 13.80 -5.35
N TRP A 966 13.36 13.22 -4.16
CA TRP A 966 12.37 12.16 -3.91
C TRP A 966 10.93 12.67 -4.04
N LEU A 967 10.57 13.79 -3.40
CA LEU A 967 9.22 14.38 -3.51
C LEU A 967 8.87 14.68 -4.98
N VAL A 968 9.75 15.35 -5.72
CA VAL A 968 9.54 15.64 -7.15
C VAL A 968 9.32 14.36 -7.96
N ALA A 969 10.09 13.31 -7.68
CA ALA A 969 9.96 12.01 -8.37
C ALA A 969 8.70 11.22 -7.97
N ARG A 970 8.01 11.59 -6.89
CA ARG A 970 6.80 10.92 -6.37
C ARG A 970 5.51 11.69 -6.60
N GLN A 971 5.56 12.85 -7.23
CA GLN A 971 4.37 13.56 -7.67
C GLN A 971 3.70 12.79 -8.82
N ASN A 972 2.38 12.58 -8.73
CA ASN A 972 1.62 11.89 -9.75
C ASN A 972 1.44 12.75 -11.01
N ALA A 973 1.04 12.12 -12.12
CA ALA A 973 0.83 12.80 -13.39
C ALA A 973 -0.31 13.85 -13.32
N ASP A 974 -1.31 13.63 -12.47
CA ASP A 974 -2.41 14.57 -12.21
C ASP A 974 -2.01 15.79 -11.36
N GLY A 975 -0.74 15.88 -10.95
CA GLY A 975 -0.22 16.95 -10.11
C GLY A 975 -0.36 16.69 -8.61
N GLY A 976 -1.17 15.72 -8.20
CA GLY A 976 -1.35 15.36 -6.81
C GLY A 976 -0.23 14.49 -6.24
N PHE A 977 -0.35 14.19 -4.95
CA PHE A 977 0.46 13.20 -4.25
C PHE A 977 -0.43 12.14 -3.61
N GLY A 978 0.06 10.91 -3.63
CA GLY A 978 -0.60 9.76 -3.06
C GLY A 978 0.37 8.66 -2.67
N GLU A 979 0.07 7.99 -1.57
CA GLU A 979 0.88 6.96 -0.94
C GLU A 979 -0.04 5.90 -0.34
N ASN A 980 0.24 4.65 -0.70
CA ASN A 980 -0.50 3.50 -0.24
C ASN A 980 0.00 3.08 1.16
N HIS A 981 -0.90 2.61 2.02
CA HIS A 981 -0.57 2.08 3.35
C HIS A 981 0.38 0.87 3.28
N LEU A 982 0.40 0.18 2.13
CA LEU A 982 1.36 -0.89 1.83
C LEU A 982 2.82 -0.42 1.85
N SER A 983 3.09 0.90 1.82
CA SER A 983 4.43 1.49 1.99
C SER A 983 5.09 1.16 3.33
N TYR A 984 4.33 0.76 4.36
CA TYR A 984 4.90 0.26 5.61
C TYR A 984 5.50 -1.15 5.46
N ASN A 985 4.86 -2.00 4.65
CA ASN A 985 5.20 -3.42 4.54
C ASN A 985 6.17 -3.69 3.38
N ASP A 986 6.01 -2.96 2.28
CA ASP A 986 6.90 -3.01 1.11
C ASP A 986 7.27 -1.58 0.66
N PRO A 987 8.17 -0.92 1.41
CA PRO A 987 8.60 0.43 1.11
C PRO A 987 9.36 0.51 -0.22
N VAL A 988 9.99 -0.56 -0.71
CA VAL A 988 10.70 -0.56 -2.00
C VAL A 988 9.72 -0.29 -3.14
N LYS A 989 8.57 -0.99 -3.13
CA LYS A 989 7.54 -0.83 -4.14
C LYS A 989 6.71 0.44 -3.96
N TRP A 990 6.32 0.75 -2.71
CA TRP A 990 5.20 1.65 -2.43
C TRP A 990 5.54 3.02 -1.83
N ASN A 991 6.81 3.31 -1.50
CA ASN A 991 7.18 4.63 -0.94
C ASN A 991 6.69 5.79 -1.82
N GLY A 992 5.87 6.67 -1.26
CA GLY A 992 5.26 7.80 -1.96
C GLY A 992 4.51 7.42 -3.25
N ARG A 993 3.91 6.22 -3.31
CA ARG A 993 3.11 5.76 -4.46
C ARG A 993 1.72 5.33 -4.04
N GLY A 994 0.72 5.90 -4.68
CA GLY A 994 -0.70 5.65 -4.43
C GLY A 994 -1.54 6.63 -5.22
N LYS A 995 -2.87 6.46 -5.17
CA LYS A 995 -3.80 7.43 -5.74
C LYS A 995 -3.67 8.78 -5.04
N SER A 996 -3.67 9.87 -5.81
CA SER A 996 -3.64 11.22 -5.25
C SER A 996 -4.80 11.45 -4.30
N THR A 997 -4.54 12.09 -3.16
CA THR A 997 -5.61 12.59 -2.28
C THR A 997 -5.36 14.04 -1.89
N PRO A 998 -6.41 14.81 -1.53
CA PRO A 998 -6.25 16.19 -1.08
C PRO A 998 -5.27 16.32 0.09
N THR A 999 -5.38 15.47 1.10
CA THR A 999 -4.51 15.51 2.28
C THR A 999 -3.06 15.21 1.93
N GLN A 1000 -2.79 14.14 1.18
CA GLN A 1000 -1.42 13.78 0.84
C GLN A 1000 -0.79 14.76 -0.16
N THR A 1001 -1.59 15.33 -1.06
CA THR A 1001 -1.19 16.44 -1.94
C THR A 1001 -0.81 17.66 -1.13
N ALA A 1002 -1.58 18.01 -0.11
CA ALA A 1002 -1.25 19.10 0.79
C ALA A 1002 0.06 18.85 1.57
N TRP A 1003 0.32 17.63 2.04
CA TRP A 1003 1.59 17.27 2.67
C TRP A 1003 2.78 17.39 1.73
N GLY A 1004 2.65 16.88 0.50
CA GLY A 1004 3.67 17.04 -0.54
C GLY A 1004 3.93 18.51 -0.88
N LEU A 1005 2.86 19.31 -1.04
CA LEU A 1005 2.93 20.75 -1.25
C LEU A 1005 3.59 21.48 -0.08
N MET A 1006 3.29 21.12 1.17
CA MET A 1006 3.97 21.68 2.34
C MET A 1006 5.48 21.44 2.23
N GLY A 1007 5.92 20.24 1.84
CA GLY A 1007 7.34 19.95 1.62
C GLY A 1007 7.97 20.80 0.51
N LEU A 1008 7.32 20.88 -0.66
CA LEU A 1008 7.81 21.66 -1.81
C LEU A 1008 7.83 23.17 -1.53
N ILE A 1009 6.80 23.69 -0.87
CA ILE A 1009 6.74 25.07 -0.39
C ILE A 1009 7.88 25.34 0.59
N ALA A 1010 8.26 24.40 1.45
CA ALA A 1010 9.36 24.64 2.39
C ALA A 1010 10.71 24.90 1.71
N VAL A 1011 10.87 24.50 0.45
CA VAL A 1011 12.15 24.52 -0.27
C VAL A 1011 12.18 25.44 -1.49
N HIS A 1012 11.06 26.14 -1.78
CA HIS A 1012 10.88 26.92 -3.01
C HIS A 1012 11.93 28.03 -3.23
N GLU A 1013 12.57 28.54 -2.18
CA GLU A 1013 13.59 29.59 -2.27
C GLU A 1013 14.97 29.06 -2.69
N HIS A 1014 15.14 27.73 -2.70
CA HIS A 1014 16.45 27.09 -2.89
C HIS A 1014 16.47 26.05 -4.00
N TYR A 1015 15.31 25.55 -4.43
CA TYR A 1015 15.18 24.53 -5.47
C TYR A 1015 14.13 24.95 -6.48
N ASP A 1016 14.32 24.56 -7.74
CA ASP A 1016 13.36 24.79 -8.81
C ASP A 1016 12.24 23.75 -8.74
N VAL A 1017 11.18 24.10 -8.00
CA VAL A 1017 10.00 23.24 -7.76
C VAL A 1017 8.69 23.99 -8.05
N LYS A 1018 8.77 25.12 -8.76
CA LYS A 1018 7.62 25.99 -9.00
C LYS A 1018 6.51 25.26 -9.75
N GLU A 1019 6.85 24.57 -10.84
CA GLU A 1019 5.89 23.80 -11.63
C GLU A 1019 5.23 22.69 -10.82
N ASN A 1020 6.01 21.99 -9.99
CA ASN A 1020 5.48 20.96 -9.09
C ASN A 1020 4.46 21.54 -8.10
N ILE A 1021 4.73 22.72 -7.54
CA ILE A 1021 3.79 23.42 -6.65
C ILE A 1021 2.52 23.79 -7.42
N GLU A 1022 2.64 24.43 -8.58
CA GLU A 1022 1.50 24.88 -9.38
C GLU A 1022 0.57 23.72 -9.77
N ARG A 1023 1.14 22.59 -10.20
CA ARG A 1023 0.37 21.37 -10.52
C ARG A 1023 -0.36 20.79 -9.31
N GLY A 1024 0.26 20.80 -8.13
CA GLY A 1024 -0.39 20.34 -6.90
C GLY A 1024 -1.50 21.27 -6.43
N ILE A 1025 -1.34 22.58 -6.60
CA ILE A 1025 -2.38 23.57 -6.31
C ILE A 1025 -3.55 23.38 -7.27
N GLU A 1026 -3.29 23.19 -8.57
CA GLU A 1026 -4.32 22.90 -9.57
C GLU A 1026 -5.11 21.63 -9.22
N TYR A 1027 -4.43 20.56 -8.79
CA TYR A 1027 -5.09 19.36 -8.29
C TYR A 1027 -6.06 19.67 -7.14
N LEU A 1028 -5.62 20.43 -6.12
CA LEU A 1028 -6.46 20.77 -4.97
C LEU A 1028 -7.68 21.61 -5.38
N LEU A 1029 -7.51 22.58 -6.28
CA LEU A 1029 -8.60 23.43 -6.78
C LEU A 1029 -9.60 22.61 -7.59
N ASN A 1030 -9.13 21.80 -8.54
CA ASN A 1030 -9.98 20.98 -9.39
C ASN A 1030 -10.78 19.96 -8.56
N ASN A 1031 -10.13 19.30 -7.59
CA ASN A 1031 -10.81 18.34 -6.74
C ASN A 1031 -11.84 19.00 -5.81
N PHE A 1032 -11.59 20.22 -5.32
CA PHE A 1032 -12.54 20.94 -4.48
C PHE A 1032 -13.84 21.28 -5.21
N TRP A 1033 -13.72 21.78 -6.45
CA TRP A 1033 -14.85 22.24 -7.26
C TRP A 1033 -15.51 21.15 -8.10
N GLU A 1034 -15.02 19.89 -8.04
CA GLU A 1034 -15.61 18.74 -8.73
C GLU A 1034 -17.03 18.45 -8.24
N THR A 1035 -17.25 18.56 -6.93
CA THR A 1035 -18.58 18.51 -6.33
C THR A 1035 -19.08 19.95 -6.18
N ASN A 1036 -20.23 20.31 -6.75
CA ASN A 1036 -20.80 21.67 -6.68
C ASN A 1036 -20.98 22.21 -5.24
N GLU A 1037 -20.73 21.39 -4.22
CA GLU A 1037 -20.79 21.69 -2.79
C GLU A 1037 -19.48 22.32 -2.26
N GLY A 1038 -18.35 22.10 -2.95
CA GLY A 1038 -17.05 22.67 -2.62
C GLY A 1038 -16.42 22.04 -1.39
N PHE A 1039 -16.06 20.75 -1.43
CA PHE A 1039 -15.42 20.03 -0.33
C PHE A 1039 -14.29 19.12 -0.84
N TRP A 1040 -13.30 18.87 0.02
CA TRP A 1040 -12.32 17.81 -0.19
C TRP A 1040 -12.74 16.54 0.54
N PHE A 1041 -12.52 15.40 -0.12
CA PHE A 1041 -12.69 14.08 0.46
C PHE A 1041 -11.50 13.21 0.09
N ASP A 1042 -10.89 12.56 1.08
CA ASP A 1042 -9.90 11.53 0.81
C ASP A 1042 -10.60 10.24 0.39
N LYS A 1043 -10.26 9.76 -0.81
CA LYS A 1043 -10.74 8.48 -1.36
C LYS A 1043 -9.93 7.28 -0.84
N THR A 1044 -8.87 7.54 -0.08
CA THR A 1044 -8.00 6.52 0.49
C THR A 1044 -7.74 6.78 1.96
N VAL A 1045 -7.34 5.73 2.66
CA VAL A 1045 -6.89 5.84 4.04
C VAL A 1045 -5.60 6.68 4.12
N VAL A 1046 -5.52 7.56 5.11
CA VAL A 1046 -4.41 8.53 5.27
C VAL A 1046 -3.76 8.46 6.66
N GLY A 1047 -4.41 7.84 7.65
CA GLY A 1047 -3.92 7.71 9.02
C GLY A 1047 -3.44 6.30 9.35
N SER A 1048 -2.52 6.21 10.32
CA SER A 1048 -1.95 4.95 10.83
C SER A 1048 -1.91 4.96 12.36
N GLY A 1049 -2.51 3.95 12.98
CA GLY A 1049 -2.47 3.73 14.43
C GLY A 1049 -1.33 2.78 14.79
N HIS A 1050 -1.21 1.70 14.03
CA HIS A 1050 -0.08 0.78 14.06
C HIS A 1050 0.42 0.53 12.63
N ARG A 1051 1.68 0.89 12.37
CA ARG A 1051 2.31 0.76 11.04
C ARG A 1051 2.15 -0.65 10.50
N GLY A 1052 1.59 -0.77 9.30
CA GLY A 1052 1.38 -2.07 8.63
C GLY A 1052 0.19 -2.90 9.13
N MET A 1053 -0.55 -2.43 10.13
CA MET A 1053 -1.53 -3.25 10.87
C MET A 1053 -2.89 -2.58 11.08
N VAL A 1054 -2.93 -1.34 11.55
CA VAL A 1054 -4.16 -0.63 11.92
C VAL A 1054 -4.18 0.75 11.30
N TYR A 1055 -5.17 1.01 10.45
CA TYR A 1055 -5.31 2.27 9.72
C TYR A 1055 -6.55 3.06 10.14
N LEU A 1056 -6.51 4.38 9.92
CA LEU A 1056 -7.58 5.31 10.32
C LEU A 1056 -7.93 6.27 9.19
N GLN A 1057 -9.21 6.60 9.08
CA GLN A 1057 -9.66 7.74 8.29
C GLN A 1057 -9.84 8.95 9.20
N TYR A 1058 -9.20 10.06 8.85
CA TYR A 1058 -9.32 11.35 9.53
C TYR A 1058 -10.10 12.36 8.67
N PRO A 1059 -11.42 12.54 8.87
CA PRO A 1059 -12.19 13.49 8.07
C PRO A 1059 -11.72 14.95 8.21
N ALA A 1060 -11.09 15.32 9.33
CA ALA A 1060 -10.51 16.65 9.50
C ALA A 1060 -9.38 16.94 8.49
N TYR A 1061 -8.62 15.91 8.09
CA TYR A 1061 -7.39 16.10 7.33
C TYR A 1061 -7.66 16.66 5.93
N ALA A 1062 -8.71 16.17 5.27
CA ALA A 1062 -9.12 16.64 3.95
C ALA A 1062 -9.57 18.11 4.00
N ASN A 1063 -10.07 18.58 5.14
CA ASN A 1063 -10.53 19.96 5.30
C ASN A 1063 -9.41 20.92 5.76
N SER A 1064 -8.47 20.42 6.58
CA SER A 1064 -7.46 21.26 7.21
C SER A 1064 -6.15 21.35 6.42
N PHE A 1065 -5.58 20.22 5.97
CA PHE A 1065 -4.27 20.25 5.31
C PHE A 1065 -4.28 20.99 3.96
N PRO A 1066 -5.25 20.77 3.05
CA PRO A 1066 -5.36 21.58 1.83
C PRO A 1066 -5.48 23.07 2.12
N LEU A 1067 -6.23 23.45 3.16
CA LEU A 1067 -6.38 24.83 3.57
C LEU A 1067 -5.05 25.42 4.10
N ILE A 1068 -4.28 24.66 4.88
CA ILE A 1068 -2.92 25.06 5.30
C ILE A 1068 -2.02 25.27 4.07
N ALA A 1069 -2.02 24.33 3.12
CA ALA A 1069 -1.19 24.41 1.92
C ALA A 1069 -1.55 25.61 1.04
N LEU A 1070 -2.85 25.85 0.81
CA LEU A 1070 -3.34 27.01 0.06
C LEU A 1070 -3.04 28.33 0.77
N GLY A 1071 -3.19 28.40 2.10
CA GLY A 1071 -2.86 29.58 2.90
C GLY A 1071 -1.38 29.96 2.77
N ARG A 1072 -0.48 28.97 2.92
CA ARG A 1072 0.96 29.15 2.74
C ARG A 1072 1.33 29.54 1.31
N TYR A 1073 0.72 28.92 0.31
CA TYR A 1073 0.96 29.27 -1.09
C TYR A 1073 0.52 30.71 -1.41
N ARG A 1074 -0.64 31.13 -0.90
CA ARG A 1074 -1.13 32.51 -1.03
C ARG A 1074 -0.17 33.53 -0.42
N GLU A 1075 0.44 33.23 0.72
CA GLU A 1075 1.45 34.11 1.33
C GLU A 1075 2.68 34.28 0.42
N ILE A 1076 3.13 33.21 -0.25
CA ILE A 1076 4.23 33.27 -1.23
C ILE A 1076 3.86 34.17 -2.40
N LEU A 1077 2.65 34.00 -2.95
CA LEU A 1077 2.15 34.84 -4.03
C LEU A 1077 2.16 36.31 -3.62
N GLN A 1078 1.58 36.66 -2.46
CA GLN A 1078 1.56 38.02 -1.91
C GLN A 1078 2.96 38.63 -1.71
N LYS A 1079 3.92 37.86 -1.20
CA LYS A 1079 5.32 38.31 -1.07
C LYS A 1079 5.98 38.51 -2.42
N GLY A 1080 5.72 37.62 -3.38
CA GLY A 1080 6.12 37.76 -4.77
C GLY A 1080 5.60 39.07 -5.38
N TYR A 1081 4.34 39.41 -5.12
CA TYR A 1081 3.75 40.68 -5.59
C TYR A 1081 4.34 41.90 -4.91
N SER A 1082 4.73 41.88 -3.63
CA SER A 1082 5.38 43.06 -3.02
C SER A 1082 6.74 43.42 -3.65
N ASN A 1083 7.39 42.48 -4.33
CA ASN A 1083 8.53 42.77 -5.22
C ASN A 1083 8.11 43.25 -6.62
N PHE A 1084 6.89 42.93 -7.06
CA PHE A 1084 6.24 43.52 -8.24
C PHE A 1084 5.56 44.87 -7.94
N ASP A 1085 5.22 45.23 -6.71
CA ASP A 1085 4.76 46.58 -6.35
C ASP A 1085 5.92 47.60 -6.38
N LYS A 1086 7.17 47.11 -6.48
CA LYS A 1086 8.29 47.92 -6.99
C LYS A 1086 8.23 48.15 -8.52
N LEU A 1087 7.10 47.88 -9.19
CA LEU A 1087 6.77 48.27 -10.56
C LEU A 1087 6.05 49.64 -10.66
N ASP A 1088 5.92 50.40 -9.58
CA ASP A 1088 5.81 51.86 -9.73
C ASP A 1088 7.02 52.41 -10.53
N ASN A 1089 8.16 51.69 -10.49
CA ASN A 1089 9.31 51.91 -11.37
C ASN A 1089 9.13 51.36 -12.80
N LEU A 1090 8.18 50.47 -13.09
CA LEU A 1090 7.93 49.97 -14.45
C LEU A 1090 6.99 50.88 -15.20
N GLN A 1091 5.94 51.42 -14.56
CA GLN A 1091 5.17 52.50 -15.17
C GLN A 1091 6.07 53.72 -15.39
N GLN A 1092 6.91 54.10 -14.41
CA GLN A 1092 7.89 55.17 -14.59
C GLN A 1092 9.00 54.82 -15.60
N ARG A 1093 9.45 53.56 -15.71
CA ARG A 1093 10.42 53.15 -16.75
C ARG A 1093 9.79 53.06 -18.13
N ILE A 1094 8.54 52.62 -18.24
CA ILE A 1094 7.78 52.60 -19.49
C ILE A 1094 7.49 54.04 -19.91
N ASP A 1095 7.08 54.92 -18.99
CA ASP A 1095 6.89 56.36 -19.26
C ASP A 1095 8.20 57.07 -19.59
N LYS A 1096 9.32 56.66 -18.96
CA LYS A 1096 10.66 57.16 -19.26
C LYS A 1096 11.14 56.69 -20.63
N ILE A 1097 10.99 55.40 -20.94
CA ILE A 1097 11.30 54.83 -22.25
C ILE A 1097 10.41 55.48 -23.32
N LEU A 1098 9.10 55.64 -23.08
CA LEU A 1098 8.19 56.32 -24.00
C LEU A 1098 8.53 57.81 -24.17
N LYS A 1099 9.03 58.50 -23.13
CA LYS A 1099 9.54 59.88 -23.24
C LYS A 1099 10.86 59.97 -23.99
N GLU A 1100 11.80 59.07 -23.72
CA GLU A 1100 13.11 59.03 -24.39
C GLU A 1100 12.95 58.65 -25.86
N THR A 1101 12.09 57.68 -26.18
CA THR A 1101 11.76 57.25 -27.55
C THR A 1101 10.97 58.33 -28.32
N LYS A 1102 10.18 59.19 -27.65
CA LYS A 1102 9.54 60.37 -28.25
C LYS A 1102 10.49 61.55 -28.50
N SER A 1103 11.70 61.52 -27.94
CA SER A 1103 12.69 62.58 -28.12
C SER A 1103 13.75 62.25 -29.19
N GLU A 1104 13.86 60.97 -29.56
CA GLU A 1104 14.73 60.48 -30.65
C GLU A 1104 13.97 60.26 -31.98
N LEU A 1105 12.64 60.33 -31.97
CA LEU A 1105 11.74 60.49 -33.13
C LEU A 1105 11.38 61.97 -33.31
#